data_AF-A0A496Y9Q0-F1
#
_entry.id   AF-A0A496Y9Q0-F1
#
_cell.length_a   1.000
_cell.length_b   1.000
_cell.length_c   1.000
_cell.angle_alpha   90.00
_cell.angle_beta   90.00
_cell.angle_gamma   90.00
#
_symmetry.space_group_name_H-M   'P 1'
#
loop_
_entity.id
_entity.type
_entity.pdbx_description
1 polymer ?
#
loop_
_entity_poly.entity_id
_entity_poly.type
_entity_poly.pdbx_seq_one_letter_code
_entity_poly.pdbx_strand_id
1 'polypeptide(L)'
;MITKFHTIVRALCDPAEGKKALTGIHACRQFAPAEDDRISVFRNLNAAFLISLCGPAHPAFQTAEKYLSEKQGTRGCKQAVAFYVQARELITREFVGRARNDKAFAQKVTALCDWVQGQEYSPGRAVNPDQVWEVFFPEGVGLLADKEGHIRALREKRIISIEHLNPYPMIDPAKELLFTANALLTVPPHDLEIEPLHLPARVRKGIEQAMEEDQLFWYDHPVQIGTNLHKNEIVYGLRELNRAIAFEKKRKTIDGRTKVCCVLSVSVTHRGLRKIAGPYLRKVLQEAGKLEHLRIFAFTEADTAHMVRDILVPAAKRLFGDSDTGALGEIFGVDGEYGRHYSFLKAVAALWQVFIDPGVRGTFKIDLDQVFPQEQLVRETGLSALEHFKTPLWGAEGRDFQGRMVDLGLIAGALVNREDSKTSLFVPDVPFPSQDPAGSEWIFFSRLPQAVSTKAEMMTQYGKSPLDGVRRVIQRVHVTGGTTGILVDRLRKYRPFTPGFVGRAEDQAYLLSMLGQYDGKPLRSLHKDGLVMRHDKEAFAKEAMQAAATGKKVGDYIRMLVFSAYAGAIHDEVEYIKREVDPFTGCFISRLPMTIVHLRFAMDVASSFHAGKEREATELAEMGIKRIWEMVKNSTSRTGGIKDRFERERRGWNLYYDILDRVEQGLGSSDGFALNLKEKAQHIVRAGELSNF
;
A
#
# COMPACT_ATOMS: atom_id res chain seq x y z
N MET A 1 -13.63 -27.52 20.07
CA MET A 1 -12.82 -26.75 19.09
C MET A 1 -11.81 -25.85 19.78
N ILE A 2 -12.21 -24.99 20.73
CA ILE A 2 -11.28 -24.11 21.44
C ILE A 2 -10.10 -24.85 22.11
N THR A 3 -10.34 -26.03 22.68
CA THR A 3 -9.26 -26.88 23.22
C THR A 3 -8.21 -27.27 22.17
N LYS A 4 -8.64 -27.55 20.93
CA LYS A 4 -7.72 -27.86 19.82
C LYS A 4 -6.89 -26.64 19.44
N PHE A 5 -7.52 -25.46 19.39
CA PHE A 5 -6.82 -24.20 19.20
C PHE A 5 -5.74 -23.97 20.26
N HIS A 6 -6.06 -24.15 21.54
CA HIS A 6 -5.11 -24.04 22.64
C HIS A 6 -3.90 -24.98 22.47
N THR A 7 -4.13 -26.24 22.10
CA THR A 7 -3.06 -27.21 21.82
C THR A 7 -2.16 -26.75 20.68
N ILE A 8 -2.74 -26.22 19.61
CA ILE A 8 -2.00 -25.71 18.44
C ILE A 8 -1.15 -24.49 18.83
N VAL A 9 -1.72 -23.51 19.53
CA VAL A 9 -0.97 -22.33 20.01
C VAL A 9 0.16 -22.75 20.95
N ARG A 10 -0.09 -23.71 21.84
CA ARG A 10 0.96 -24.27 22.70
C ARG A 10 2.12 -24.86 21.89
N ALA A 11 1.85 -25.61 20.83
CA ALA A 11 2.93 -26.10 19.94
C ALA A 11 3.69 -24.97 19.22
N LEU A 12 3.01 -23.87 18.92
CA LEU A 12 3.62 -22.71 18.26
C LEU A 12 4.58 -21.96 19.19
N CYS A 13 4.22 -21.68 20.45
CA CYS A 13 4.96 -20.74 21.31
C CYS A 13 5.37 -21.26 22.70
N ASP A 14 4.90 -22.43 23.14
CA ASP A 14 5.31 -23.00 24.44
C ASP A 14 4.98 -24.50 24.59
N PRO A 15 5.62 -25.38 23.79
CA PRO A 15 5.27 -26.80 23.78
C PRO A 15 5.64 -27.48 25.10
N ALA A 16 5.12 -28.69 25.31
CA ALA A 16 5.47 -29.49 26.47
C ALA A 16 6.99 -29.77 26.54
N GLU A 17 7.47 -30.04 27.76
CA GLU A 17 8.89 -30.26 28.06
C GLU A 17 9.52 -31.30 27.11
N GLY A 18 10.70 -31.00 26.59
CA GLY A 18 11.41 -31.82 25.61
C GLY A 18 11.08 -31.55 24.13
N LYS A 19 10.06 -30.75 23.80
CA LYS A 19 9.76 -30.32 22.41
C LYS A 19 10.25 -28.89 22.13
N LYS A 20 10.59 -28.60 20.87
CA LYS A 20 10.98 -27.25 20.40
C LYS A 20 9.78 -26.52 19.83
N ALA A 21 9.54 -25.27 20.26
CA ALA A 21 8.45 -24.46 19.73
C ALA A 21 8.62 -24.27 18.23
N LEU A 22 7.55 -24.42 17.45
CA LEU A 22 7.61 -24.28 15.98
C LEU A 22 8.15 -22.91 15.57
N THR A 23 7.69 -21.86 16.27
CA THR A 23 8.08 -20.48 15.98
C THR A 23 9.47 -20.10 16.52
N GLY A 24 10.09 -20.97 17.34
CA GLY A 24 11.29 -20.66 18.12
C GLY A 24 11.04 -19.81 19.38
N ILE A 25 9.80 -19.39 19.61
CA ILE A 25 9.42 -18.56 20.77
C ILE A 25 9.04 -19.45 21.96
N HIS A 26 9.46 -19.08 23.16
CA HIS A 26 9.05 -19.71 24.43
C HIS A 26 8.44 -18.65 25.36
N ALA A 27 7.11 -18.53 25.37
CA ALA A 27 6.41 -17.46 26.08
C ALA A 27 6.68 -17.49 27.60
N CYS A 28 6.66 -18.66 28.24
CA CYS A 28 6.94 -18.82 29.66
C CYS A 28 8.34 -18.35 30.06
N ARG A 29 9.35 -18.51 29.19
CA ARG A 29 10.72 -18.02 29.47
C ARG A 29 10.81 -16.49 29.48
N GLN A 30 9.88 -15.80 28.84
CA GLN A 30 9.83 -14.33 28.83
C GLN A 30 8.93 -13.76 29.93
N PHE A 31 8.17 -14.61 30.64
CA PHE A 31 7.21 -14.21 31.65
C PHE A 31 7.86 -14.19 33.03
N ALA A 32 8.31 -13.02 33.46
CA ALA A 32 8.89 -12.77 34.79
C ALA A 32 8.07 -11.68 35.51
N PRO A 33 6.90 -12.02 36.08
CA PRO A 33 5.92 -11.04 36.58
C PRO A 33 6.40 -10.19 37.77
N ALA A 34 7.52 -10.55 38.39
CA ALA A 34 8.16 -9.77 39.45
C ALA A 34 8.89 -8.51 38.93
N GLU A 35 9.25 -8.47 37.64
CA GLU A 35 9.88 -7.31 37.01
C GLU A 35 8.82 -6.28 36.60
N ASP A 36 9.00 -5.02 37.04
CA ASP A 36 7.97 -3.98 36.99
C ASP A 36 8.37 -2.70 36.24
N ASP A 37 9.59 -2.63 35.70
CA ASP A 37 9.98 -1.54 34.81
C ASP A 37 9.17 -1.58 33.50
N ARG A 38 9.13 -0.46 32.77
CA ARG A 38 8.28 -0.30 31.58
C ARG A 38 8.53 -1.39 30.53
N ILE A 39 9.79 -1.72 30.26
CA ILE A 39 10.16 -2.71 29.24
C ILE A 39 9.67 -4.09 29.68
N SER A 40 9.98 -4.46 30.91
CA SER A 40 9.56 -5.74 31.49
C SER A 40 8.05 -5.88 31.58
N VAL A 41 7.33 -4.81 31.86
CA VAL A 41 5.86 -4.80 31.87
C VAL A 41 5.29 -5.15 30.50
N PHE A 42 5.77 -4.54 29.41
CA PHE A 42 5.30 -4.88 28.05
C PHE A 42 5.70 -6.30 27.64
N ARG A 43 6.91 -6.75 27.98
CA ARG A 43 7.34 -8.14 27.79
C ARG A 43 6.40 -9.12 28.51
N ASN A 44 6.11 -8.86 29.78
CA ASN A 44 5.25 -9.69 30.62
C ASN A 44 3.79 -9.68 30.17
N LEU A 45 3.25 -8.54 29.75
CA LEU A 45 1.88 -8.45 29.19
C LEU A 45 1.75 -9.30 27.92
N ASN A 46 2.72 -9.20 27.01
CA ASN A 46 2.74 -9.97 25.77
C ASN A 46 2.90 -11.48 26.04
N ALA A 47 3.80 -11.86 26.95
CA ALA A 47 4.02 -13.25 27.35
C ALA A 47 2.78 -13.84 28.04
N ALA A 48 2.16 -13.10 28.97
CA ALA A 48 0.92 -13.51 29.63
C ALA A 48 -0.22 -13.71 28.63
N PHE A 49 -0.34 -12.83 27.63
CA PHE A 49 -1.30 -13.01 26.54
C PHE A 49 -1.06 -14.32 25.77
N LEU A 50 0.16 -14.59 25.31
CA LEU A 50 0.49 -15.83 24.59
C LEU A 50 0.23 -17.08 25.45
N ILE A 51 0.61 -17.05 26.74
CA ILE A 51 0.32 -18.13 27.71
C ILE A 51 -1.18 -18.34 27.88
N SER A 52 -1.97 -17.26 27.95
CA SER A 52 -3.43 -17.36 28.08
C SER A 52 -4.06 -18.05 26.87
N LEU A 53 -3.50 -17.89 25.66
CA LEU A 53 -3.96 -18.56 24.45
C LEU A 53 -3.58 -20.06 24.41
N CYS A 54 -2.59 -20.50 25.19
CA CYS A 54 -2.28 -21.93 25.40
C CYS A 54 -3.32 -22.65 26.28
N GLY A 55 -4.21 -21.89 26.92
CA GLY A 55 -5.35 -22.41 27.68
C GLY A 55 -5.04 -22.96 29.07
N PRO A 56 -6.09 -23.38 29.83
CA PRO A 56 -5.97 -23.75 31.25
C PRO A 56 -5.04 -24.92 31.57
N ALA A 57 -4.72 -25.76 30.58
CA ALA A 57 -3.78 -26.88 30.75
C ALA A 57 -2.30 -26.44 30.73
N HIS A 58 -2.02 -25.17 30.44
CA HIS A 58 -0.67 -24.62 30.51
C HIS A 58 -0.28 -24.32 31.97
N PRO A 59 0.90 -24.75 32.46
CA PRO A 59 1.28 -24.59 33.87
C PRO A 59 1.24 -23.15 34.39
N ALA A 60 1.62 -22.18 33.54
CA ALA A 60 1.63 -20.76 33.89
C ALA A 60 0.28 -20.03 33.64
N PHE A 61 -0.78 -20.73 33.22
CA PHE A 61 -2.04 -20.10 32.80
C PHE A 61 -2.66 -19.22 33.90
N GLN A 62 -2.84 -19.77 35.11
CA GLN A 62 -3.47 -19.03 36.21
C GLN A 62 -2.67 -17.79 36.61
N THR A 63 -1.34 -17.90 36.63
CA THR A 63 -0.44 -16.78 36.94
C THR A 63 -0.51 -15.69 35.88
N ALA A 64 -0.55 -16.06 34.60
CA ALA A 64 -0.69 -15.13 33.49
C ALA A 64 -2.04 -14.38 33.53
N GLU A 65 -3.15 -15.09 33.78
CA GLU A 65 -4.48 -14.48 33.94
C GLU A 65 -4.52 -13.50 35.11
N LYS A 66 -3.94 -13.90 36.24
CA LYS A 66 -3.84 -13.04 37.42
C LYS A 66 -3.05 -11.78 37.12
N TYR A 67 -1.91 -11.90 36.45
CA TYR A 67 -1.08 -10.75 36.07
C TYR A 67 -1.83 -9.77 35.15
N LEU A 68 -2.54 -10.26 34.12
CA LEU A 68 -3.36 -9.40 33.25
C LEU A 68 -4.45 -8.66 34.04
N SER A 69 -5.12 -9.35 34.96
CA SER A 69 -6.15 -8.77 35.84
C SER A 69 -5.58 -7.70 36.77
N GLU A 70 -4.47 -7.99 37.46
CA GLU A 70 -3.81 -7.06 38.38
C GLU A 70 -3.32 -5.78 37.66
N LYS A 71 -2.79 -5.91 36.43
CA LYS A 71 -2.30 -4.76 35.65
C LYS A 71 -3.42 -3.91 35.02
N GLN A 72 -4.67 -4.36 35.05
CA GLN A 72 -5.81 -3.59 34.53
C GLN A 72 -6.01 -2.25 35.25
N GLY A 73 -5.72 -2.20 36.56
CA GLY A 73 -5.78 -1.00 37.39
C GLY A 73 -4.51 -0.13 37.35
N THR A 74 -3.42 -0.60 36.74
CA THR A 74 -2.13 0.11 36.75
C THR A 74 -2.13 1.25 35.72
N ARG A 75 -1.76 2.46 36.16
CA ARG A 75 -1.60 3.64 35.29
C ARG A 75 -0.58 3.32 34.19
N GLY A 76 -0.93 3.63 32.94
CA GLY A 76 -0.08 3.33 31.77
C GLY A 76 -0.28 1.93 31.17
N CYS A 77 -0.83 0.96 31.90
CA CYS A 77 -1.03 -0.41 31.41
C CYS A 77 -2.48 -0.69 30.95
N LYS A 78 -3.44 0.11 31.41
CA LYS A 78 -4.88 -0.08 31.14
C LYS A 78 -5.20 -0.32 29.67
N GLN A 79 -4.58 0.45 28.77
CA GLN A 79 -4.82 0.32 27.33
C GLN A 79 -4.29 -1.02 26.79
N ALA A 80 -3.07 -1.39 27.15
CA ALA A 80 -2.42 -2.64 26.73
C ALA A 80 -3.18 -3.88 27.24
N VAL A 81 -3.58 -3.89 28.51
CA VAL A 81 -4.36 -5.00 29.08
C VAL A 81 -5.71 -5.14 28.37
N ALA A 82 -6.44 -4.04 28.18
CA ALA A 82 -7.73 -4.07 27.49
C ALA A 82 -7.62 -4.57 26.04
N PHE A 83 -6.54 -4.19 25.34
CA PHE A 83 -6.23 -4.73 24.02
C PHE A 83 -6.06 -6.25 24.03
N TYR A 84 -5.20 -6.80 24.91
CA TYR A 84 -4.94 -8.24 24.95
C TYR A 84 -6.16 -9.06 25.40
N VAL A 85 -6.93 -8.55 26.37
CA VAL A 85 -8.19 -9.20 26.80
C VAL A 85 -9.19 -9.24 25.65
N GLN A 86 -9.40 -8.12 24.96
CA GLN A 86 -10.29 -8.07 23.81
C GLN A 86 -9.79 -8.97 22.67
N ALA A 87 -8.49 -8.98 22.39
CA ALA A 87 -7.87 -9.82 21.38
C ALA A 87 -8.22 -11.30 21.61
N ARG A 88 -8.11 -11.78 22.85
CA ARG A 88 -8.46 -13.17 23.19
C ARG A 88 -9.92 -13.50 22.90
N GLU A 89 -10.84 -12.60 23.23
CA GLU A 89 -12.26 -12.78 22.95
C GLU A 89 -12.54 -12.83 21.45
N LEU A 90 -11.91 -11.93 20.69
CA LEU A 90 -12.06 -11.86 19.24
C LEU A 90 -11.50 -13.09 18.55
N ILE A 91 -10.29 -13.53 18.92
CA ILE A 91 -9.65 -14.77 18.44
C ILE A 91 -10.57 -15.96 18.69
N THR A 92 -11.04 -16.12 19.93
CA THR A 92 -11.88 -17.25 20.32
C THR A 92 -13.18 -17.26 19.50
N ARG A 93 -13.83 -16.10 19.38
CA ARG A 93 -15.08 -15.96 18.64
C ARG A 93 -14.90 -16.26 17.15
N GLU A 94 -13.88 -15.68 16.53
CA GLU A 94 -13.60 -15.84 15.10
C GLU A 94 -13.23 -17.29 14.77
N PHE A 95 -12.28 -17.88 15.50
CA PHE A 95 -11.78 -19.22 15.24
C PHE A 95 -12.85 -20.30 15.47
N VAL A 96 -13.55 -20.23 16.62
CA VAL A 96 -14.63 -21.19 16.93
C VAL A 96 -15.83 -20.97 16.00
N GLY A 97 -16.18 -19.71 15.71
CA GLY A 97 -17.25 -19.38 14.77
C GLY A 97 -16.98 -19.93 13.38
N ARG A 98 -15.75 -19.78 12.87
CA ARG A 98 -15.36 -20.33 11.57
C ARG A 98 -15.45 -21.85 11.55
N ALA A 99 -14.88 -22.52 12.55
CA ALA A 99 -14.95 -23.98 12.65
C ALA A 99 -16.37 -24.52 12.78
N ARG A 100 -17.29 -23.76 13.38
CA ARG A 100 -18.71 -24.13 13.43
C ARG A 100 -19.37 -24.03 12.05
N ASN A 101 -19.00 -23.02 11.25
CA ASN A 101 -19.67 -22.70 9.99
C ASN A 101 -19.00 -23.32 8.76
N ASP A 102 -17.76 -23.81 8.88
CA ASP A 102 -16.97 -24.41 7.80
C ASP A 102 -16.39 -25.75 8.25
N LYS A 103 -17.01 -26.84 7.78
CA LYS A 103 -16.60 -28.22 8.08
C LYS A 103 -15.19 -28.54 7.59
N ALA A 104 -14.80 -28.03 6.42
CA ALA A 104 -13.47 -28.27 5.86
C ALA A 104 -12.41 -27.59 6.72
N PHE A 105 -12.66 -26.37 7.18
CA PHE A 105 -11.78 -25.69 8.14
C PHE A 105 -11.68 -26.48 9.47
N ALA A 106 -12.80 -26.95 10.02
CA ALA A 106 -12.81 -27.74 11.25
C ALA A 106 -12.00 -29.06 11.14
N GLN A 107 -12.02 -29.70 9.97
CA GLN A 107 -11.22 -30.88 9.66
C GLN A 107 -9.73 -30.54 9.63
N LYS A 108 -9.33 -29.47 8.95
CA LYS A 108 -7.93 -29.00 8.92
C LYS A 108 -7.40 -28.68 10.32
N VAL A 109 -8.20 -28.01 11.15
CA VAL A 109 -7.83 -27.74 12.56
C VAL A 109 -7.66 -29.04 13.35
N THR A 110 -8.49 -30.05 13.09
CA THR A 110 -8.37 -31.35 13.74
C THR A 110 -7.09 -32.05 13.31
N ALA A 111 -6.83 -32.13 12.01
CA ALA A 111 -5.60 -32.72 11.48
C ALA A 111 -4.34 -32.04 12.05
N LEU A 112 -4.33 -30.70 12.09
CA LEU A 112 -3.22 -29.95 12.67
C LEU A 112 -3.05 -30.24 14.18
N CYS A 113 -4.15 -30.32 14.93
CA CYS A 113 -4.11 -30.66 16.36
C CYS A 113 -3.54 -32.07 16.58
N ASP A 114 -3.99 -33.05 15.81
CA ASP A 114 -3.55 -34.43 15.92
C ASP A 114 -2.06 -34.54 15.56
N TRP A 115 -1.62 -33.81 14.52
CA TRP A 115 -0.22 -33.75 14.09
C TRP A 115 0.71 -33.15 15.16
N VAL A 116 0.35 -32.01 15.79
CA VAL A 116 1.20 -31.43 16.86
C VAL A 116 1.24 -32.29 18.12
N GLN A 117 0.25 -33.17 18.33
CA GLN A 117 0.25 -34.13 19.44
C GLN A 117 1.01 -35.42 19.11
N GLY A 118 1.10 -35.78 17.83
CA GLY A 118 1.74 -37.00 17.34
C GLY A 118 3.27 -37.04 17.46
N GLN A 119 3.83 -38.21 17.11
CA GLN A 119 5.27 -38.47 17.10
C GLN A 119 6.01 -37.78 15.93
N GLU A 120 5.29 -37.31 14.91
CA GLU A 120 5.89 -36.59 13.78
C GLU A 120 6.42 -35.21 14.17
N TYR A 121 5.84 -34.63 15.21
CA TYR A 121 6.35 -33.43 15.89
C TYR A 121 7.32 -33.83 17.01
N SER A 122 8.50 -34.31 16.60
CA SER A 122 9.62 -34.72 17.47
C SER A 122 10.89 -33.88 17.22
N PRO A 123 11.73 -33.66 18.25
CA PRO A 123 13.00 -32.95 18.08
C PRO A 123 13.90 -33.57 17.00
N GLY A 124 14.35 -32.76 16.04
CA GLY A 124 15.33 -33.17 15.01
C GLY A 124 14.75 -33.60 13.66
N ARG A 125 13.42 -33.70 13.52
CA ARG A 125 12.76 -33.94 12.22
C ARG A 125 12.42 -32.62 11.54
N ALA A 126 12.70 -32.51 10.23
CA ALA A 126 12.28 -31.36 9.44
C ALA A 126 10.75 -31.27 9.43
N VAL A 127 10.22 -30.09 9.75
CA VAL A 127 8.78 -29.84 9.81
C VAL A 127 8.34 -29.16 8.53
N ASN A 128 7.32 -29.69 7.86
CA ASN A 128 6.69 -29.01 6.74
C ASN A 128 5.74 -27.91 7.28
N PRO A 129 5.98 -26.61 6.99
CA PRO A 129 5.11 -25.52 7.42
C PRO A 129 3.70 -25.57 6.81
N ASP A 130 3.50 -26.31 5.71
CA ASP A 130 2.20 -26.47 5.06
C ASP A 130 1.11 -26.95 6.03
N GLN A 131 1.45 -27.81 7.00
CA GLN A 131 0.50 -28.30 8.02
C GLN A 131 -0.12 -27.15 8.83
N VAL A 132 0.69 -26.14 9.18
CA VAL A 132 0.24 -24.96 9.91
C VAL A 132 -0.46 -23.98 8.96
N TRP A 133 0.12 -23.77 7.76
CA TRP A 133 -0.42 -22.88 6.75
C TRP A 133 -1.78 -23.31 6.22
N GLU A 134 -2.10 -24.60 6.16
CA GLU A 134 -3.44 -25.07 5.78
C GLU A 134 -4.57 -24.46 6.62
N VAL A 135 -4.28 -24.12 7.88
CA VAL A 135 -5.21 -23.48 8.81
C VAL A 135 -5.08 -21.96 8.78
N PHE A 136 -3.85 -21.43 8.88
CA PHE A 136 -3.64 -20.00 9.11
C PHE A 136 -3.28 -19.19 7.85
N PHE A 137 -2.68 -19.81 6.84
CA PHE A 137 -2.19 -19.14 5.64
C PHE A 137 -2.25 -20.05 4.40
N PRO A 138 -3.46 -20.42 3.92
CA PRO A 138 -3.61 -21.42 2.86
C PRO A 138 -2.91 -21.04 1.55
N GLU A 139 -2.64 -19.75 1.34
CA GLU A 139 -1.98 -19.22 0.15
C GLU A 139 -0.49 -19.56 0.10
N GLY A 140 0.11 -19.96 1.23
CA GLY A 140 1.48 -20.44 1.31
C GLY A 140 1.66 -21.92 0.99
N VAL A 141 0.59 -22.71 1.05
CA VAL A 141 0.64 -24.17 0.95
C VAL A 141 1.18 -24.60 -0.40
N GLY A 142 2.19 -25.47 -0.39
CA GLY A 142 2.80 -26.05 -1.59
C GLY A 142 3.77 -25.11 -2.35
N LEU A 143 3.81 -23.81 -2.01
CA LEU A 143 4.68 -22.85 -2.70
C LEU A 143 6.16 -23.17 -2.55
N LEU A 144 6.58 -23.75 -1.42
CA LEU A 144 7.96 -24.19 -1.22
C LEU A 144 8.31 -25.44 -2.02
N ALA A 145 7.33 -26.35 -2.19
CA ALA A 145 7.51 -27.64 -2.85
C ALA A 145 7.53 -27.53 -4.39
N ASP A 146 6.67 -26.70 -4.98
CA ASP A 146 6.55 -26.56 -6.45
C ASP A 146 6.52 -25.08 -6.91
N LYS A 147 7.63 -24.37 -6.67
CA LYS A 147 7.77 -22.96 -7.05
C LYS A 147 7.44 -22.71 -8.52
N GLU A 148 7.97 -23.54 -9.41
CA GLU A 148 7.85 -23.35 -10.86
C GLU A 148 6.45 -23.70 -11.38
N GLY A 149 5.79 -24.72 -10.83
CA GLY A 149 4.40 -25.04 -11.15
C GLY A 149 3.45 -23.91 -10.76
N HIS A 150 3.62 -23.34 -9.56
CA HIS A 150 2.83 -22.19 -9.12
C HIS A 150 3.07 -20.94 -9.97
N ILE A 151 4.31 -20.68 -10.41
CA ILE A 151 4.62 -19.58 -11.34
C ILE A 151 3.91 -19.78 -12.69
N ARG A 152 3.98 -20.99 -13.26
CA ARG A 152 3.31 -21.30 -14.54
C ARG A 152 1.80 -21.16 -14.43
N ALA A 153 1.19 -21.79 -13.42
CA ALA A 153 -0.26 -21.75 -13.20
C ALA A 153 -0.76 -20.32 -12.98
N LEU A 154 -0.01 -19.50 -12.23
CA LEU A 154 -0.35 -18.09 -12.06
C LEU A 154 -0.23 -17.33 -13.38
N ARG A 155 0.83 -17.52 -14.15
CA ARG A 155 0.99 -16.85 -15.45
C ARG A 155 -0.14 -17.21 -16.41
N GLU A 156 -0.54 -18.48 -16.47
CA GLU A 156 -1.68 -18.96 -17.26
C GLU A 156 -3.00 -18.27 -16.85
N LYS A 157 -3.26 -18.18 -15.54
CA LYS A 157 -4.42 -17.44 -14.98
C LYS A 157 -4.41 -15.95 -15.35
N ARG A 158 -3.24 -15.37 -15.63
CA ARG A 158 -3.10 -13.95 -15.99
C ARG A 158 -3.18 -13.70 -17.50
N ILE A 159 -3.26 -14.72 -18.36
CA ILE A 159 -3.29 -14.51 -19.81
C ILE A 159 -4.56 -13.77 -20.23
N ILE A 160 -4.37 -12.76 -21.08
CA ILE A 160 -5.42 -12.09 -21.83
C ILE A 160 -5.18 -12.33 -23.32
N SER A 161 -6.22 -12.80 -24.02
CA SER A 161 -6.23 -12.87 -25.49
C SER A 161 -6.80 -11.57 -26.05
N ILE A 162 -5.99 -10.79 -26.76
CA ILE A 162 -6.36 -9.48 -27.31
C ILE A 162 -7.35 -9.66 -28.47
N GLU A 163 -8.46 -8.93 -28.42
CA GLU A 163 -9.47 -8.89 -29.48
C GLU A 163 -9.46 -7.56 -30.22
N HIS A 164 -9.30 -6.45 -29.49
CA HIS A 164 -9.28 -5.11 -30.06
C HIS A 164 -8.14 -4.30 -29.46
N LEU A 165 -7.29 -3.74 -30.31
CA LEU A 165 -6.29 -2.77 -29.89
C LEU A 165 -6.95 -1.44 -29.55
N ASN A 166 -6.29 -0.61 -28.73
CA ASN A 166 -6.71 0.77 -28.53
C ASN A 166 -6.66 1.49 -29.89
N PRO A 167 -7.79 2.01 -30.41
CA PRO A 167 -7.81 2.70 -31.70
C PRO A 167 -7.09 4.06 -31.66
N TYR A 168 -6.84 4.59 -30.47
CA TYR A 168 -6.15 5.86 -30.25
C TYR A 168 -5.02 5.64 -29.23
N PRO A 169 -3.90 4.98 -29.59
CA PRO A 169 -2.74 4.91 -28.70
C PRO A 169 -2.18 6.31 -28.40
N MET A 170 -1.33 6.43 -27.38
CA MET A 170 -0.57 7.66 -27.17
C MET A 170 0.49 7.83 -28.26
N ILE A 171 0.65 9.05 -28.75
CA ILE A 171 1.56 9.39 -29.85
C ILE A 171 2.72 10.26 -29.32
N ASP A 172 2.41 11.22 -28.44
CA ASP A 172 3.32 12.12 -27.74
C ASP A 172 3.11 12.02 -26.21
N PRO A 173 3.62 10.96 -25.55
CA PRO A 173 3.49 10.77 -24.11
C PRO A 173 4.00 11.96 -23.29
N ALA A 174 4.93 12.77 -23.80
CA ALA A 174 5.42 13.94 -23.06
C ALA A 174 4.36 15.05 -22.90
N LYS A 175 3.34 15.09 -23.78
CA LYS A 175 2.21 16.02 -23.69
C LYS A 175 0.92 15.33 -23.21
N GLU A 176 0.72 14.08 -23.61
CA GLU A 176 -0.50 13.33 -23.32
C GLU A 176 -0.51 12.70 -21.91
N LEU A 177 0.65 12.57 -21.24
CA LEU A 177 0.74 12.04 -19.88
C LEU A 177 1.00 13.13 -18.84
N LEU A 178 0.25 13.03 -17.74
CA LEU A 178 0.55 13.71 -16.49
C LEU A 178 1.32 12.77 -15.57
N PHE A 179 2.60 13.05 -15.33
CA PHE A 179 3.35 12.34 -14.29
C PHE A 179 2.91 12.83 -12.92
N THR A 180 2.74 11.92 -11.98
CA THR A 180 2.29 12.23 -10.62
C THR A 180 3.18 11.57 -9.59
N ALA A 181 3.46 12.24 -8.47
CA ALA A 181 4.30 11.69 -7.41
C ALA A 181 3.90 12.22 -6.03
N ASN A 182 4.22 11.45 -4.99
CA ASN A 182 4.05 11.89 -3.60
C ASN A 182 5.31 12.62 -3.11
N ALA A 183 5.13 13.80 -2.52
CA ALA A 183 6.12 14.50 -1.72
C ALA A 183 5.70 14.43 -0.25
N LEU A 184 6.25 13.46 0.48
CA LEU A 184 5.89 13.17 1.87
C LEU A 184 6.88 13.87 2.80
N LEU A 185 6.39 14.68 3.73
CA LEU A 185 7.21 15.45 4.65
C LEU A 185 6.91 15.10 6.11
N THR A 186 7.95 15.10 6.94
CA THR A 186 7.83 14.91 8.39
C THR A 186 8.71 15.89 9.17
N VAL A 187 8.48 15.96 10.47
CA VAL A 187 9.28 16.78 11.40
C VAL A 187 10.77 16.42 11.33
N PRO A 188 11.67 17.35 11.67
CA PRO A 188 13.10 17.07 11.76
C PRO A 188 13.44 15.92 12.71
N PRO A 189 14.65 15.32 12.59
CA PRO A 189 15.22 14.50 13.65
C PRO A 189 15.25 15.24 15.00
N HIS A 190 15.08 14.51 16.10
CA HIS A 190 15.05 15.10 17.46
C HIS A 190 16.35 15.81 17.86
N ASP A 191 17.47 15.47 17.24
CA ASP A 191 18.81 16.01 17.47
C ASP A 191 19.20 17.13 16.51
N LEU A 192 18.33 17.50 15.55
CA LEU A 192 18.62 18.56 14.59
C LEU A 192 18.29 19.94 15.16
N GLU A 193 19.29 20.81 15.25
CA GLU A 193 19.07 22.25 15.49
C GLU A 193 18.41 22.90 14.27
N ILE A 194 17.35 23.68 14.48
CA ILE A 194 16.54 24.27 13.39
C ILE A 194 17.13 25.62 12.94
N GLU A 195 17.83 26.32 13.83
CA GLU A 195 18.47 27.61 13.60
C GLU A 195 19.35 27.63 12.34
N PRO A 196 20.23 26.65 12.10
CA PRO A 196 21.15 26.63 10.95
C PRO A 196 20.48 26.40 9.58
N LEU A 197 19.20 26.03 9.53
CA LEU A 197 18.50 25.72 8.26
C LEU A 197 18.16 26.97 7.42
N HIS A 198 18.51 28.17 7.89
CA HIS A 198 18.25 29.47 7.23
C HIS A 198 16.80 29.63 6.72
N LEU A 199 15.84 29.05 7.45
CA LEU A 199 14.42 29.09 7.09
C LEU A 199 13.78 30.41 7.54
N PRO A 200 12.73 30.91 6.85
CA PRO A 200 11.96 32.06 7.32
C PRO A 200 11.44 31.84 8.75
N ALA A 201 11.43 32.88 9.59
CA ALA A 201 11.04 32.76 11.01
C ALA A 201 9.67 32.10 11.22
N ARG A 202 8.70 32.40 10.34
CA ARG A 202 7.37 31.78 10.35
C ARG A 202 7.42 30.27 10.09
N VAL A 203 8.31 29.82 9.22
CA VAL A 203 8.51 28.39 8.92
C VAL A 203 9.16 27.71 10.12
N ARG A 204 10.21 28.31 10.70
CA ARG A 204 10.89 27.79 11.91
C ARG A 204 9.91 27.55 13.06
N LYS A 205 9.12 28.57 13.43
CA LYS A 205 8.11 28.47 14.48
C LYS A 205 7.07 27.38 14.20
N GLY A 206 6.68 27.21 12.93
CA GLY A 206 5.75 26.15 12.54
C GLY A 206 6.33 24.75 12.67
N ILE A 207 7.64 24.58 12.47
CA ILE A 207 8.35 23.31 12.67
C ILE A 207 8.41 22.98 14.17
N GLU A 208 8.84 23.94 15.00
CA GLU A 208 8.90 23.78 16.47
C GLU A 208 7.54 23.33 17.03
N GLN A 209 6.46 23.99 16.61
CA GLN A 209 5.10 23.61 17.01
C GLN A 209 4.73 22.20 16.53
N ALA A 210 5.11 21.81 15.32
CA ALA A 210 4.80 20.48 14.80
C ALA A 210 5.58 19.36 15.51
N MET A 211 6.77 19.64 16.05
CA MET A 211 7.58 18.68 16.82
C MET A 211 6.96 18.33 18.18
N GLU A 212 6.06 19.18 18.69
CA GLU A 212 5.30 18.94 19.93
C GLU A 212 3.97 18.18 19.67
N GLU A 213 3.58 17.99 18.41
CA GLU A 213 2.34 17.29 18.05
C GLU A 213 2.53 15.78 17.98
N ASP A 214 1.45 15.04 18.25
CA ASP A 214 1.40 13.62 17.89
C ASP A 214 1.39 13.44 16.36
N GLN A 215 2.18 12.47 15.88
CA GLN A 215 2.13 12.06 14.48
C GLN A 215 0.75 11.50 14.10
N LEU A 216 0.19 12.00 13.00
CA LEU A 216 -1.14 11.63 12.51
C LEU A 216 -1.12 10.50 11.47
N PHE A 217 -0.09 10.47 10.62
CA PHE A 217 0.00 9.54 9.49
C PHE A 217 1.37 8.88 9.42
N TRP A 218 1.42 7.61 9.01
CA TRP A 218 2.65 6.81 8.94
C TRP A 218 3.00 6.50 7.50
N TYR A 219 4.00 7.21 6.99
CA TYR A 219 4.55 7.02 5.65
C TYR A 219 5.81 6.13 5.69
N ASP A 220 6.08 5.43 4.59
CA ASP A 220 7.17 4.44 4.49
C ASP A 220 8.57 5.07 4.55
N HIS A 221 8.72 6.29 4.04
CA HIS A 221 9.97 7.07 4.03
C HIS A 221 9.67 8.57 3.81
N PRO A 222 8.98 9.23 4.75
CA PRO A 222 8.77 10.67 4.65
C PRO A 222 10.11 11.42 4.74
N VAL A 223 10.30 12.44 3.90
CA VAL A 223 11.47 13.30 3.94
C VAL A 223 11.39 14.18 5.20
N GLN A 224 12.35 14.00 6.10
CA GLN A 224 12.52 14.86 7.27
C GLN A 224 12.87 16.28 6.84
N ILE A 225 12.24 17.27 7.47
CA ILE A 225 12.62 18.67 7.26
C ILE A 225 14.06 18.88 7.73
N GLY A 226 14.86 19.54 6.90
CA GLY A 226 16.29 19.78 7.17
C GLY A 226 17.23 18.72 6.58
N THR A 227 16.70 17.67 5.96
CA THR A 227 17.54 16.70 5.23
C THR A 227 18.33 17.38 4.11
N ASN A 228 19.63 17.10 4.08
CA ASN A 228 20.55 17.58 3.03
C ASN A 228 20.02 17.25 1.62
N LEU A 229 20.17 18.17 0.67
CA LEU A 229 19.70 18.02 -0.72
C LEU A 229 20.20 16.74 -1.42
N HIS A 230 21.41 16.24 -1.09
CA HIS A 230 21.94 15.00 -1.65
C HIS A 230 21.25 13.74 -1.11
N LYS A 231 20.68 13.81 0.10
CA LYS A 231 19.87 12.75 0.71
C LYS A 231 18.36 13.00 0.59
N ASN A 232 17.95 14.07 -0.10
CA ASN A 232 16.55 14.44 -0.22
C ASN A 232 15.91 13.68 -1.38
N GLU A 233 15.03 12.72 -1.07
CA GLU A 233 14.34 11.87 -2.04
C GLU A 233 13.56 12.68 -3.08
N ILE A 234 12.88 13.75 -2.67
CA ILE A 234 12.08 14.59 -3.59
C ILE A 234 12.99 15.23 -4.65
N VAL A 235 14.13 15.76 -4.21
CA VAL A 235 15.14 16.35 -5.11
C VAL A 235 15.75 15.28 -6.01
N TYR A 236 16.05 14.10 -5.46
CA TYR A 236 16.61 12.98 -6.21
C TYR A 236 15.68 12.54 -7.34
N GLY A 237 14.44 12.16 -7.03
CA GLY A 237 13.48 11.66 -8.01
C GLY A 237 13.19 12.66 -9.12
N LEU A 238 13.05 13.95 -8.78
CA LEU A 238 12.82 15.00 -9.78
C LEU A 238 14.04 15.24 -10.69
N ARG A 239 15.26 15.16 -10.15
CA ARG A 239 16.49 15.24 -10.97
C ARG A 239 16.61 14.06 -11.92
N GLU A 240 16.29 12.86 -11.46
CA GLU A 240 16.33 11.65 -12.29
C GLU A 240 15.24 11.63 -13.36
N LEU A 241 14.03 12.10 -13.04
CA LEU A 241 13.00 12.33 -14.05
C LEU A 241 13.45 13.38 -15.07
N ASN A 242 14.04 14.49 -14.63
CA ASN A 242 14.59 15.50 -15.53
C ASN A 242 15.66 14.91 -16.47
N ARG A 243 16.58 14.09 -15.95
CA ARG A 243 17.58 13.37 -16.75
C ARG A 243 16.94 12.39 -17.74
N ALA A 244 15.89 11.68 -17.32
CA ALA A 244 15.16 10.79 -18.21
C ALA A 244 14.55 11.56 -19.39
N ILE A 245 14.00 12.75 -19.17
CA ILE A 245 13.46 13.60 -20.25
C ILE A 245 14.57 14.19 -21.13
N ALA A 246 15.73 14.54 -20.55
CA ALA A 246 16.91 14.96 -21.33
C ALA A 246 17.34 13.88 -22.34
N PHE A 247 17.33 12.62 -21.88
CA PHE A 247 17.64 11.46 -22.71
C PHE A 247 16.65 11.31 -23.88
N GLU A 248 15.34 11.44 -23.61
CA GLU A 248 14.29 11.35 -24.65
C GLU A 248 14.48 12.40 -25.75
N LYS A 249 14.87 13.62 -25.38
CA LYS A 249 15.20 14.69 -26.34
C LYS A 249 16.43 14.35 -27.17
N LYS A 250 17.50 13.85 -26.53
CA LYS A 250 18.73 13.42 -27.22
C LYS A 250 18.46 12.29 -28.20
N ARG A 251 17.57 11.36 -27.83
CA ARG A 251 17.09 10.25 -28.68
C ARG A 251 16.13 10.69 -29.78
N LYS A 252 15.63 11.94 -29.72
CA LYS A 252 14.60 12.49 -30.62
C LYS A 252 13.25 11.77 -30.51
N THR A 253 12.97 11.12 -29.38
CA THR A 253 11.65 10.56 -29.08
C THR A 253 10.60 11.68 -28.92
N ILE A 254 11.05 12.84 -28.42
CA ILE A 254 10.26 14.04 -28.18
C ILE A 254 10.99 15.29 -28.69
N ASP A 255 10.25 16.37 -28.93
CA ASP A 255 10.82 17.66 -29.33
C ASP A 255 11.72 18.27 -28.24
N GLY A 256 12.80 18.94 -28.67
CA GLY A 256 13.82 19.51 -27.77
C GLY A 256 13.29 20.60 -26.82
N ARG A 257 12.21 21.29 -27.20
CA ARG A 257 11.58 22.36 -26.40
C ARG A 257 10.48 21.84 -25.47
N THR A 258 9.99 20.62 -25.70
CA THR A 258 8.93 20.03 -24.86
C THR A 258 9.39 19.92 -23.40
N LYS A 259 8.51 20.32 -22.48
CA LYS A 259 8.68 20.05 -21.04
C LYS A 259 7.56 19.12 -20.58
N VAL A 260 7.90 18.21 -19.67
CA VAL A 260 6.96 17.23 -19.12
C VAL A 260 6.34 17.76 -17.83
N CYS A 261 5.03 17.63 -17.69
CA CYS A 261 4.31 18.02 -16.48
C CYS A 261 4.42 16.93 -15.40
N CYS A 262 4.79 17.34 -14.19
CA CYS A 262 4.83 16.52 -12.99
C CYS A 262 4.02 17.19 -11.87
N VAL A 263 3.01 16.50 -11.35
CA VAL A 263 2.19 16.97 -10.23
C VAL A 263 2.59 16.24 -8.95
N LEU A 264 2.89 17.01 -7.92
CA LEU A 264 3.25 16.54 -6.59
C LEU A 264 2.06 16.70 -5.65
N SER A 265 1.64 15.61 -5.00
CA SER A 265 0.85 15.69 -3.76
C SER A 265 1.80 15.96 -2.60
N VAL A 266 1.60 17.06 -1.89
CA VAL A 266 2.43 17.42 -0.73
C VAL A 266 1.68 17.03 0.53
N SER A 267 2.04 15.87 1.09
CA SER A 267 1.42 15.30 2.30
C SER A 267 2.34 15.42 3.50
N VAL A 268 1.76 15.62 4.68
CA VAL A 268 2.52 15.78 5.92
C VAL A 268 2.10 14.81 7.01
N THR A 269 3.05 14.41 7.87
CA THR A 269 2.78 13.51 8.99
C THR A 269 2.14 14.19 10.21
N HIS A 270 2.29 15.51 10.35
CA HIS A 270 1.80 16.32 11.48
C HIS A 270 0.95 17.49 10.99
N ARG A 271 -0.02 17.94 11.79
CA ARG A 271 -0.96 18.99 11.39
C ARG A 271 -0.27 20.35 11.25
N GLY A 272 0.66 20.67 12.14
CA GLY A 272 1.44 21.90 12.12
C GLY A 272 2.23 22.11 10.83
N LEU A 273 2.61 21.02 10.16
CA LEU A 273 3.39 21.06 8.93
C LEU A 273 2.60 21.55 7.70
N ARG A 274 1.26 21.49 7.73
CA ARG A 274 0.38 21.81 6.58
C ARG A 274 0.65 23.18 5.96
N LYS A 275 0.86 24.18 6.81
CA LYS A 275 1.05 25.58 6.38
C LYS A 275 2.48 25.87 5.92
N ILE A 276 3.44 25.00 6.24
CA ILE A 276 4.86 25.23 5.95
C ILE A 276 5.40 24.34 4.83
N ALA A 277 4.74 23.22 4.54
CA ALA A 277 5.17 22.23 3.56
C ALA A 277 5.42 22.82 2.15
N GLY A 278 4.46 23.59 1.63
CA GLY A 278 4.59 24.25 0.32
C GLY A 278 5.76 25.25 0.26
N PRO A 279 5.83 26.24 1.18
CA PRO A 279 6.97 27.16 1.27
C PRO A 279 8.33 26.47 1.44
N TYR A 280 8.40 25.42 2.26
CA TYR A 280 9.62 24.62 2.44
C TYR A 280 10.05 23.94 1.14
N LEU A 281 9.11 23.23 0.48
CA LEU A 281 9.41 22.53 -0.77
C LEU A 281 9.88 23.49 -1.87
N ARG A 282 9.27 24.67 -1.97
CA ARG A 282 9.69 25.71 -2.92
C ARG A 282 11.15 26.11 -2.69
N LYS A 283 11.55 26.34 -1.43
CA LYS A 283 12.94 26.67 -1.07
C LYS A 283 13.90 25.52 -1.42
N VAL A 284 13.55 24.29 -1.05
CA VAL A 284 14.35 23.09 -1.35
C VAL A 284 14.61 22.95 -2.86
N LEU A 285 13.59 23.15 -3.70
CA LEU A 285 13.75 23.04 -5.15
C LEU A 285 14.53 24.21 -5.76
N GLN A 286 14.43 25.42 -5.19
CA GLN A 286 15.28 26.55 -5.60
C GLN A 286 16.77 26.25 -5.36
N GLU A 287 17.10 25.70 -4.19
CA GLU A 287 18.49 25.35 -3.85
C GLU A 287 19.01 24.13 -4.62
N ALA A 288 18.11 23.21 -5.01
CA ALA A 288 18.46 22.03 -5.79
C ALA A 288 18.90 22.35 -7.25
N GLY A 289 18.66 23.56 -7.74
CA GLY A 289 19.03 23.98 -9.09
C GLY A 289 17.96 23.66 -10.16
N LYS A 290 18.25 24.04 -11.41
CA LYS A 290 17.27 24.07 -12.49
C LYS A 290 16.84 22.68 -12.96
N LEU A 291 15.53 22.46 -13.00
CA LEU A 291 14.87 21.28 -13.57
C LEU A 291 14.27 21.65 -14.94
N GLU A 292 15.16 21.97 -15.89
CA GLU A 292 14.82 22.66 -17.14
C GLU A 292 13.89 21.90 -18.10
N HIS A 293 13.74 20.58 -17.94
CA HIS A 293 12.88 19.76 -18.79
C HIS A 293 11.51 19.46 -18.16
N LEU A 294 11.27 19.93 -16.93
CA LEU A 294 10.04 19.65 -16.19
C LEU A 294 9.22 20.92 -15.96
N ARG A 295 7.91 20.74 -15.86
CA ARG A 295 6.97 21.68 -15.25
C ARG A 295 6.40 21.03 -14.01
N ILE A 296 6.66 21.61 -12.84
CA ILE A 296 6.38 20.97 -11.56
C ILE A 296 5.28 21.76 -10.87
N PHE A 297 4.22 21.07 -10.47
CA PHE A 297 3.10 21.65 -9.75
C PHE A 297 2.93 20.93 -8.43
N ALA A 298 2.92 21.67 -7.32
CA ALA A 298 2.69 21.10 -6.01
C ALA A 298 1.29 21.46 -5.51
N PHE A 299 0.57 20.45 -5.02
CA PHE A 299 -0.71 20.61 -4.37
C PHE A 299 -0.56 20.26 -2.89
N THR A 300 -0.77 21.25 -2.05
CA THR A 300 -0.93 21.07 -0.60
C THR A 300 -2.41 20.80 -0.26
N GLU A 301 -2.68 20.37 0.97
CA GLU A 301 -4.06 20.21 1.44
C GLU A 301 -4.86 21.53 1.38
N ALA A 302 -4.18 22.68 1.50
CA ALA A 302 -4.83 23.97 1.31
C ALA A 302 -5.29 24.15 -0.14
N ASP A 303 -4.45 23.81 -1.12
CA ASP A 303 -4.76 23.95 -2.55
C ASP A 303 -5.91 23.03 -2.96
N THR A 304 -5.93 21.78 -2.47
CA THR A 304 -7.05 20.87 -2.72
C THR A 304 -8.33 21.34 -2.05
N ALA A 305 -8.26 21.90 -0.83
CA ALA A 305 -9.41 22.51 -0.18
C ALA A 305 -9.96 23.72 -0.96
N HIS A 306 -9.08 24.53 -1.56
CA HIS A 306 -9.45 25.60 -2.49
C HIS A 306 -10.16 25.03 -3.73
N MET A 307 -9.62 23.98 -4.35
CA MET A 307 -10.28 23.30 -5.48
C MET A 307 -11.68 22.80 -5.11
N VAL A 308 -11.83 22.18 -3.95
CA VAL A 308 -13.14 21.70 -3.48
C VAL A 308 -14.10 22.87 -3.25
N ARG A 309 -13.71 23.85 -2.44
CA ARG A 309 -14.60 24.94 -2.00
C ARG A 309 -14.96 25.91 -3.13
N ASP A 310 -14.00 26.23 -3.99
CA ASP A 310 -14.14 27.32 -4.95
C ASP A 310 -14.57 26.82 -6.34
N ILE A 311 -14.47 25.50 -6.60
CA ILE A 311 -14.79 24.88 -7.90
C ILE A 311 -15.78 23.73 -7.76
N LEU A 312 -15.40 22.63 -7.07
CA LEU A 312 -16.20 21.40 -7.07
C LEU A 312 -17.54 21.57 -6.36
N VAL A 313 -17.57 22.19 -5.18
CA VAL A 313 -18.81 22.43 -4.41
C VAL A 313 -19.76 23.39 -5.15
N PRO A 314 -19.31 24.54 -5.68
CA PRO A 314 -20.16 25.40 -6.51
C PRO A 314 -20.71 24.67 -7.75
N ALA A 315 -19.86 23.88 -8.43
CA ALA A 315 -20.29 23.11 -9.59
C ALA A 315 -21.35 22.07 -9.21
N ALA A 316 -21.13 21.32 -8.12
CA ALA A 316 -22.07 20.34 -7.61
C ALA A 316 -23.45 20.96 -7.33
N LYS A 317 -23.47 22.07 -6.59
CA LYS A 317 -24.71 22.78 -6.25
C LYS A 317 -25.45 23.31 -7.48
N ARG A 318 -24.71 23.86 -8.44
CA ARG A 318 -25.31 24.43 -9.66
C ARG A 318 -25.87 23.37 -10.60
N LEU A 319 -25.15 22.25 -10.75
CA LEU A 319 -25.43 21.23 -11.76
C LEU A 319 -26.31 20.09 -11.24
N PHE A 320 -26.27 19.82 -9.93
CA PHE A 320 -26.92 18.67 -9.30
C PHE A 320 -27.77 19.03 -8.06
N GLY A 321 -27.94 20.32 -7.74
CA GLY A 321 -28.80 20.77 -6.65
C GLY A 321 -28.33 20.28 -5.26
N ASP A 322 -29.22 19.59 -4.54
CA ASP A 322 -29.04 19.13 -3.15
C ASP A 322 -28.09 17.93 -2.98
N SER A 323 -27.11 17.78 -3.86
CA SER A 323 -26.07 16.75 -3.76
C SER A 323 -25.30 16.82 -2.42
N ASP A 324 -24.93 15.66 -1.85
CA ASP A 324 -24.05 15.59 -0.67
C ASP A 324 -22.63 16.00 -1.05
N THR A 325 -22.37 17.31 -0.98
CA THR A 325 -21.06 17.90 -1.25
C THR A 325 -20.04 17.66 -0.13
N GLY A 326 -20.45 17.15 1.04
CA GLY A 326 -19.56 16.90 2.16
C GLY A 326 -18.50 15.84 1.82
N ALA A 327 -18.89 14.82 1.06
CA ALA A 327 -17.98 13.75 0.62
C ALA A 327 -16.83 14.27 -0.26
N LEU A 328 -17.01 15.36 -1.02
CA LEU A 328 -15.97 15.92 -1.89
C LEU A 328 -14.74 16.39 -1.10
N GLY A 329 -14.96 17.02 0.07
CA GLY A 329 -13.87 17.46 0.95
C GLY A 329 -13.13 16.30 1.61
N GLU A 330 -13.81 15.18 1.83
CA GLU A 330 -13.21 13.98 2.42
C GLU A 330 -12.33 13.22 1.43
N ILE A 331 -12.74 13.14 0.15
CA ILE A 331 -12.03 12.33 -0.84
C ILE A 331 -10.94 13.10 -1.61
N PHE A 332 -11.16 14.37 -1.94
CA PHE A 332 -10.27 15.12 -2.83
C PHE A 332 -9.27 15.92 -1.98
N GLY A 333 -8.15 15.27 -1.64
CA GLY A 333 -7.10 15.89 -0.83
C GLY A 333 -5.80 15.08 -0.84
N VAL A 334 -4.77 15.67 -0.24
CA VAL A 334 -3.42 15.10 -0.20
C VAL A 334 -2.99 14.70 1.21
N ASP A 335 -3.57 15.27 2.26
CA ASP A 335 -3.24 14.85 3.63
C ASP A 335 -4.11 13.67 4.09
N GLY A 336 -3.49 12.64 4.62
CA GLY A 336 -4.23 11.46 5.05
C GLY A 336 -3.37 10.20 5.03
N GLU A 337 -4.05 9.07 5.25
CA GLU A 337 -3.54 7.76 4.89
C GLU A 337 -3.30 7.68 3.37
N TYR A 338 -2.42 6.77 2.94
CA TYR A 338 -1.96 6.66 1.55
C TYR A 338 -3.09 6.62 0.52
N GLY A 339 -4.23 6.00 0.84
CA GLY A 339 -5.35 5.88 -0.08
C GLY A 339 -5.92 7.22 -0.55
N ARG A 340 -5.95 8.24 0.30
CA ARG A 340 -6.52 9.55 -0.05
C ARG A 340 -5.65 10.25 -1.10
N HIS A 341 -4.34 10.38 -0.84
CA HIS A 341 -3.45 11.02 -1.81
C HIS A 341 -3.23 10.19 -3.08
N TYR A 342 -3.34 8.85 -3.01
CA TYR A 342 -3.15 8.00 -4.18
C TYR A 342 -4.32 8.18 -5.15
N SER A 343 -5.54 8.26 -4.61
CA SER A 343 -6.73 8.59 -5.39
C SER A 343 -6.60 9.99 -6.01
N PHE A 344 -6.13 10.99 -5.25
CA PHE A 344 -5.85 12.32 -5.79
C PHE A 344 -4.86 12.27 -6.98
N LEU A 345 -3.74 11.55 -6.84
CA LEU A 345 -2.71 11.44 -7.88
C LEU A 345 -3.21 10.77 -9.17
N LYS A 346 -4.32 10.03 -9.12
CA LYS A 346 -4.99 9.54 -10.34
C LYS A 346 -6.06 10.53 -10.82
N ALA A 347 -6.93 10.96 -9.91
CA ALA A 347 -8.08 11.82 -10.18
C ALA A 347 -7.69 13.20 -10.73
N VAL A 348 -6.54 13.75 -10.34
CA VAL A 348 -6.06 15.06 -10.80
C VAL A 348 -5.90 15.12 -12.32
N ALA A 349 -5.65 13.99 -12.99
CA ALA A 349 -5.52 13.95 -14.44
C ALA A 349 -6.83 14.27 -15.17
N ALA A 350 -7.97 13.83 -14.63
CA ALA A 350 -9.28 14.17 -15.19
C ALA A 350 -9.61 15.66 -14.98
N LEU A 351 -9.29 16.21 -13.81
CA LEU A 351 -9.43 17.65 -13.55
C LEU A 351 -8.52 18.45 -14.50
N TRP A 352 -7.29 17.98 -14.69
CA TRP A 352 -6.31 18.61 -15.57
C TRP A 352 -6.80 18.64 -17.02
N GLN A 353 -7.34 17.52 -17.51
CA GLN A 353 -7.91 17.42 -18.86
C GLN A 353 -9.01 18.47 -19.08
N VAL A 354 -9.94 18.60 -18.14
CA VAL A 354 -11.09 19.50 -18.28
C VAL A 354 -10.69 20.98 -18.18
N PHE A 355 -9.86 21.33 -17.20
CA PHE A 355 -9.64 22.75 -16.87
C PHE A 355 -8.34 23.33 -17.41
N ILE A 356 -7.30 22.51 -17.60
CA ILE A 356 -5.95 23.00 -17.86
C ILE A 356 -5.52 22.68 -19.29
N ASP A 357 -5.54 21.40 -19.65
CA ASP A 357 -5.05 20.93 -20.95
C ASP A 357 -5.85 19.72 -21.45
N PRO A 358 -6.77 19.88 -22.43
CA PRO A 358 -7.56 18.78 -22.97
C PRO A 358 -6.72 17.74 -23.73
N GLY A 359 -5.44 18.03 -24.01
CA GLY A 359 -4.49 17.09 -24.59
C GLY A 359 -4.01 16.00 -23.61
N VAL A 360 -4.25 16.14 -22.31
CA VAL A 360 -3.93 15.09 -21.32
C VAL A 360 -4.90 13.91 -21.49
N ARG A 361 -4.34 12.72 -21.69
CA ARG A 361 -5.09 11.49 -21.95
C ARG A 361 -4.81 10.38 -20.94
N GLY A 362 -3.77 10.50 -20.15
CA GLY A 362 -3.46 9.55 -19.08
C GLY A 362 -2.63 10.16 -17.97
N THR A 363 -2.47 9.39 -16.91
CA THR A 363 -1.54 9.69 -15.83
C THR A 363 -0.70 8.48 -15.50
N PHE A 364 0.55 8.73 -15.10
CA PHE A 364 1.47 7.71 -14.62
C PHE A 364 2.08 8.17 -13.30
N LYS A 365 1.84 7.40 -12.23
CA LYS A 365 2.41 7.68 -10.91
C LYS A 365 3.82 7.11 -10.86
N ILE A 366 4.76 7.91 -10.36
CA ILE A 366 6.11 7.51 -9.97
C ILE A 366 6.30 7.69 -8.47
N ASP A 367 7.16 6.87 -7.87
CA ASP A 367 7.74 7.19 -6.55
C ASP A 367 9.08 7.91 -6.76
N LEU A 368 9.41 8.85 -5.86
CA LEU A 368 10.59 9.70 -6.03
C LEU A 368 11.90 8.98 -5.65
N ASP A 369 11.79 7.75 -5.13
CA ASP A 369 12.88 6.81 -4.97
C ASP A 369 13.06 5.85 -6.16
N GLN A 370 12.25 6.00 -7.21
CA GLN A 370 12.29 5.19 -8.43
C GLN A 370 12.73 6.04 -9.63
N VAL A 371 13.51 5.43 -10.53
CA VAL A 371 14.07 6.11 -11.69
C VAL A 371 13.83 5.32 -12.96
N PHE A 372 13.74 5.99 -14.12
CA PHE A 372 13.77 5.32 -15.41
C PHE A 372 15.24 5.12 -15.84
N PRO A 373 15.78 3.88 -15.85
CA PRO A 373 17.15 3.63 -16.26
C PRO A 373 17.26 3.64 -17.80
N GLN A 374 17.08 4.81 -18.42
CA GLN A 374 16.86 4.98 -19.87
C GLN A 374 17.88 4.27 -20.77
N GLU A 375 19.17 4.37 -20.47
CA GLU A 375 20.22 3.71 -21.26
C GLU A 375 20.09 2.19 -21.23
N GLN A 376 19.75 1.64 -20.06
CA GLN A 376 19.58 0.22 -19.85
C GLN A 376 18.25 -0.28 -20.45
N LEU A 377 17.18 0.52 -20.34
CA LEU A 377 15.90 0.24 -21.00
C LEU A 377 16.12 0.07 -22.50
N VAL A 378 16.73 1.05 -23.16
CA VAL A 378 17.01 0.97 -24.60
C VAL A 378 17.90 -0.23 -24.93
N ARG A 379 18.91 -0.53 -24.10
CA ARG A 379 19.82 -1.65 -24.32
C ARG A 379 19.13 -3.02 -24.21
N GLU A 380 18.24 -3.20 -23.24
CA GLU A 380 17.63 -4.52 -22.94
C GLU A 380 16.25 -4.72 -23.58
N THR A 381 15.53 -3.65 -23.92
CA THR A 381 14.16 -3.70 -24.46
C THR A 381 14.05 -3.09 -25.86
N GLY A 382 15.05 -2.33 -26.29
CA GLY A 382 15.03 -1.55 -27.53
C GLY A 382 14.25 -0.23 -27.44
N LEU A 383 13.54 0.01 -26.33
CA LEU A 383 12.66 1.16 -26.15
C LEU A 383 13.07 1.98 -24.92
N SER A 384 12.91 3.29 -25.02
CA SER A 384 12.94 4.21 -23.88
C SER A 384 11.62 4.19 -23.11
N ALA A 385 11.62 4.81 -21.92
CA ALA A 385 10.43 4.87 -21.07
C ALA A 385 9.21 5.48 -21.80
N LEU A 386 9.39 6.58 -22.53
CA LEU A 386 8.27 7.20 -23.26
C LEU A 386 7.81 6.35 -24.45
N GLU A 387 8.71 5.64 -25.12
CA GLU A 387 8.33 4.73 -26.21
C GLU A 387 7.45 3.56 -25.70
N HIS A 388 7.69 3.06 -24.49
CA HIS A 388 6.85 2.02 -23.88
C HIS A 388 5.38 2.45 -23.70
N PHE A 389 5.10 3.73 -23.47
CA PHE A 389 3.73 4.25 -23.32
C PHE A 389 2.96 4.37 -24.65
N LYS A 390 3.64 4.32 -25.80
CA LYS A 390 3.02 4.40 -27.13
C LYS A 390 2.34 3.10 -27.57
N THR A 391 2.34 2.07 -26.72
CA THR A 391 1.76 0.77 -27.05
C THR A 391 0.24 0.85 -27.32
N PRO A 392 -0.27 0.22 -28.39
CA PRO A 392 -1.72 0.13 -28.63
C PRO A 392 -2.40 -0.88 -27.71
N LEU A 393 -1.65 -1.62 -26.89
CA LEU A 393 -2.20 -2.53 -25.88
C LEU A 393 -2.77 -1.76 -24.68
N TRP A 394 -2.28 -0.55 -24.41
CA TRP A 394 -2.81 0.26 -23.32
C TRP A 394 -4.13 0.88 -23.77
N GLY A 395 -5.23 0.46 -23.14
CA GLY A 395 -6.60 0.76 -23.56
C GLY A 395 -7.23 -0.27 -24.49
N ALA A 396 -6.54 -1.39 -24.75
CA ALA A 396 -7.05 -2.50 -25.54
C ALA A 396 -8.14 -3.30 -24.81
N GLU A 397 -8.83 -4.16 -25.55
CA GLU A 397 -9.82 -5.11 -25.05
C GLU A 397 -9.42 -6.53 -25.39
N GLY A 398 -9.76 -7.47 -24.51
CA GLY A 398 -9.48 -8.88 -24.73
C GLY A 398 -10.27 -9.79 -23.80
N ARG A 399 -10.03 -11.10 -23.89
CA ARG A 399 -10.62 -12.11 -23.01
C ARG A 399 -9.62 -12.64 -22.01
N ASP A 400 -10.03 -12.74 -20.75
CA ASP A 400 -9.24 -13.38 -19.71
C ASP A 400 -9.27 -14.91 -19.79
N PHE A 401 -8.57 -15.57 -18.86
CA PHE A 401 -8.48 -17.03 -18.78
C PHE A 401 -9.84 -17.73 -18.55
N GLN A 402 -10.88 -17.00 -18.14
CA GLN A 402 -12.24 -17.50 -17.96
C GLN A 402 -13.14 -17.15 -19.15
N GLY A 403 -12.61 -16.52 -20.20
CA GLY A 403 -13.36 -16.09 -21.38
C GLY A 403 -14.13 -14.78 -21.21
N ARG A 404 -13.97 -14.08 -20.07
CA ARG A 404 -14.65 -12.80 -19.79
C ARG A 404 -13.95 -11.67 -20.54
N MET A 405 -14.73 -10.77 -21.12
CA MET A 405 -14.18 -9.55 -21.71
C MET A 405 -13.58 -8.66 -20.64
N VAL A 406 -12.40 -8.09 -20.89
CA VAL A 406 -11.69 -7.16 -20.00
C VAL A 406 -11.20 -5.92 -20.76
N ASP A 407 -11.04 -4.81 -20.04
CA ASP A 407 -10.51 -3.54 -20.52
C ASP A 407 -9.11 -3.31 -19.95
N LEU A 408 -8.10 -3.16 -20.80
CA LEU A 408 -6.70 -2.91 -20.42
C LEU A 408 -6.41 -1.41 -20.27
N GLY A 409 -7.33 -0.66 -19.67
CA GLY A 409 -7.20 0.79 -19.46
C GLY A 409 -6.16 1.22 -18.44
N LEU A 410 -5.67 0.29 -17.62
CA LEU A 410 -4.53 0.49 -16.72
C LEU A 410 -3.25 -0.06 -17.36
N ILE A 411 -2.12 0.52 -17.01
CA ILE A 411 -0.78 0.01 -17.37
C ILE A 411 0.07 -0.11 -16.11
N ALA A 412 0.83 -1.19 -16.01
CA ALA A 412 1.80 -1.40 -14.94
C ALA A 412 3.17 -1.74 -15.51
N GLY A 413 4.18 -1.09 -14.94
CA GLY A 413 5.58 -1.45 -15.10
C GLY A 413 6.04 -2.51 -14.09
N ALA A 414 7.34 -2.74 -14.08
CA ALA A 414 8.04 -3.56 -13.08
C ALA A 414 9.09 -2.72 -12.34
N LEU A 415 9.55 -3.26 -11.21
CA LEU A 415 10.63 -2.71 -10.40
C LEU A 415 11.81 -3.69 -10.39
N VAL A 416 13.02 -3.13 -10.34
CA VAL A 416 14.27 -3.83 -10.10
C VAL A 416 15.09 -3.03 -9.09
N ASN A 417 15.75 -3.69 -8.14
CA ASN A 417 16.61 -2.98 -7.19
C ASN A 417 17.88 -2.45 -7.89
N ARG A 418 18.47 -1.38 -7.36
CA ARG A 418 19.71 -0.81 -7.90
C ARG A 418 20.83 -1.82 -8.08
N GLU A 419 21.08 -2.66 -7.08
CA GLU A 419 22.14 -3.66 -7.12
C GLU A 419 21.85 -4.77 -8.14
N ASP A 420 20.61 -5.26 -8.17
CA ASP A 420 20.16 -6.30 -9.10
C ASP A 420 20.18 -5.83 -10.56
N SER A 421 19.89 -4.54 -10.78
CA SER A 421 19.91 -3.91 -12.11
C SER A 421 21.29 -3.94 -12.78
N LYS A 422 22.38 -4.13 -12.02
CA LYS A 422 23.72 -4.33 -12.59
C LYS A 422 23.81 -5.61 -13.44
N THR A 423 22.95 -6.59 -13.17
CA THR A 423 22.88 -7.85 -13.91
C THR A 423 21.89 -7.74 -15.08
N SER A 424 20.63 -7.36 -14.80
CA SER A 424 19.59 -7.13 -15.80
C SER A 424 18.39 -6.42 -15.18
N LEU A 425 17.57 -5.75 -15.99
CA LEU A 425 16.27 -5.22 -15.58
C LEU A 425 15.24 -6.29 -15.21
N PHE A 426 15.48 -7.55 -15.58
CA PHE A 426 14.54 -8.66 -15.37
C PHE A 426 14.96 -9.59 -14.22
N VAL A 427 15.77 -9.09 -13.29
CA VAL A 427 16.03 -9.76 -12.02
C VAL A 427 14.89 -9.41 -11.04
N PRO A 428 14.24 -10.39 -10.42
CA PRO A 428 13.14 -10.12 -9.48
C PRO A 428 13.65 -9.38 -8.24
N ASP A 429 12.99 -8.28 -7.91
CA ASP A 429 13.25 -7.47 -6.71
C ASP A 429 12.86 -8.20 -5.42
N VAL A 430 11.85 -9.07 -5.47
CA VAL A 430 11.44 -9.96 -4.37
C VAL A 430 11.78 -11.41 -4.71
N PRO A 431 12.94 -11.93 -4.25
CA PRO A 431 13.30 -13.33 -4.42
C PRO A 431 12.53 -14.23 -3.44
N PHE A 432 12.47 -15.52 -3.76
CA PHE A 432 12.01 -16.50 -2.78
C PHE A 432 12.90 -16.47 -1.53
N PRO A 433 12.33 -16.61 -0.33
CA PRO A 433 13.11 -16.75 0.89
C PRO A 433 14.02 -17.97 0.80
N SER A 434 15.26 -17.80 1.27
CA SER A 434 16.28 -18.86 1.33
C SER A 434 16.33 -19.57 2.69
N GLN A 435 15.64 -19.03 3.69
CA GLN A 435 15.58 -19.56 5.05
C GLN A 435 14.21 -20.17 5.32
N ASP A 436 14.19 -21.15 6.23
CA ASP A 436 12.96 -21.71 6.78
C ASP A 436 12.15 -20.63 7.53
N PRO A 437 10.80 -20.75 7.58
CA PRO A 437 9.97 -19.78 8.28
C PRO A 437 10.33 -19.70 9.76
N ALA A 438 10.39 -18.48 10.29
CA ALA A 438 10.67 -18.21 11.70
C ALA A 438 9.60 -17.31 12.34
N GLY A 439 9.40 -17.44 13.66
CA GLY A 439 8.49 -16.57 14.40
C GLY A 439 7.08 -16.56 13.81
N SER A 440 6.58 -15.36 13.46
CA SER A 440 5.25 -15.15 12.91
C SER A 440 5.05 -15.71 11.48
N GLU A 441 6.12 -16.07 10.76
CA GLU A 441 6.06 -16.64 9.40
C GLU A 441 5.41 -18.02 9.36
N TRP A 442 5.40 -18.75 10.47
CA TRP A 442 4.62 -19.99 10.63
C TRP A 442 3.11 -19.77 10.49
N ILE A 443 2.63 -18.57 10.81
CA ILE A 443 1.21 -18.23 10.73
C ILE A 443 0.93 -17.46 9.43
N PHE A 444 1.90 -16.70 8.92
CA PHE A 444 1.71 -15.90 7.70
C PHE A 444 3.05 -15.51 7.08
N PHE A 445 3.33 -15.98 5.87
CA PHE A 445 4.60 -15.74 5.18
C PHE A 445 4.42 -15.07 3.82
N SER A 446 4.03 -13.79 3.81
CA SER A 446 3.72 -13.07 2.56
C SER A 446 4.86 -13.01 1.54
N ARG A 447 6.12 -13.17 1.94
CA ARG A 447 7.25 -13.17 0.99
C ARG A 447 7.14 -14.30 -0.04
N LEU A 448 6.52 -15.43 0.29
CA LEU A 448 6.33 -16.55 -0.64
C LEU A 448 5.39 -16.20 -1.81
N PRO A 449 4.12 -15.83 -1.58
CA PRO A 449 3.24 -15.43 -2.68
C PRO A 449 3.74 -14.18 -3.41
N GLN A 450 4.45 -13.28 -2.72
CA GLN A 450 5.09 -12.13 -3.36
C GLN A 450 6.17 -12.55 -4.36
N ALA A 451 7.06 -13.49 -3.99
CA ALA A 451 8.07 -14.00 -4.90
C ALA A 451 7.46 -14.73 -6.12
N VAL A 452 6.40 -15.53 -5.90
CA VAL A 452 5.65 -16.19 -6.99
C VAL A 452 5.09 -15.17 -7.96
N SER A 453 4.35 -14.17 -7.47
CA SER A 453 3.78 -13.13 -8.32
C SER A 453 4.83 -12.25 -8.98
N THR A 454 5.94 -11.94 -8.32
CA THR A 454 7.05 -11.18 -8.93
C THR A 454 7.58 -11.91 -10.16
N LYS A 455 7.86 -13.22 -10.04
CA LYS A 455 8.35 -14.01 -11.18
C LYS A 455 7.29 -14.29 -12.25
N ALA A 456 6.05 -14.57 -11.85
CA ALA A 456 4.97 -14.91 -12.77
C ALA A 456 4.40 -13.69 -13.51
N GLU A 457 4.42 -12.52 -12.87
CA GLU A 457 3.78 -11.31 -13.37
C GLU A 457 4.82 -10.26 -13.77
N MET A 458 5.61 -9.74 -12.82
CA MET A 458 6.55 -8.63 -13.07
C MET A 458 7.65 -8.97 -14.05
N MET A 459 8.22 -10.17 -13.94
CA MET A 459 9.38 -10.57 -14.73
C MET A 459 9.00 -11.24 -16.06
N THR A 460 7.71 -11.31 -16.39
CA THR A 460 7.27 -11.88 -17.66
C THR A 460 7.76 -11.04 -18.83
N GLN A 461 8.46 -11.66 -19.77
CA GLN A 461 8.88 -11.05 -21.03
C GLN A 461 8.04 -11.62 -22.16
N TYR A 462 7.67 -10.80 -23.12
CA TYR A 462 6.98 -11.27 -24.32
C TYR A 462 7.99 -11.68 -25.39
N GLY A 463 7.66 -12.74 -26.13
CA GLY A 463 8.56 -13.33 -27.11
C GLY A 463 7.79 -14.04 -28.21
N LYS A 464 8.16 -15.27 -28.55
CA LYS A 464 7.32 -16.13 -29.40
C LYS A 464 6.56 -17.11 -28.48
N SER A 465 5.29 -17.38 -28.82
CA SER A 465 4.30 -18.30 -28.21
C SER A 465 4.62 -18.92 -26.83
N PRO A 466 3.70 -18.83 -25.83
CA PRO A 466 2.30 -18.43 -25.96
C PRO A 466 2.04 -16.95 -25.69
N LEU A 467 3.02 -16.19 -25.20
CA LEU A 467 2.91 -14.75 -24.90
C LEU A 467 3.76 -13.97 -25.90
N ASP A 468 3.10 -13.41 -26.91
CA ASP A 468 3.75 -12.70 -28.01
C ASP A 468 3.73 -11.18 -27.87
N GLY A 469 3.05 -10.65 -26.84
CA GLY A 469 2.95 -9.21 -26.65
C GLY A 469 2.12 -8.52 -27.74
N VAL A 470 1.32 -9.27 -28.49
CA VAL A 470 0.46 -8.74 -29.57
C VAL A 470 -0.93 -9.35 -29.48
N ARG A 471 -1.04 -10.67 -29.57
CA ARG A 471 -2.29 -11.43 -29.48
C ARG A 471 -2.53 -11.93 -28.06
N ARG A 472 -1.47 -12.20 -27.31
CA ARG A 472 -1.53 -12.68 -25.94
C ARG A 472 -0.56 -11.94 -25.04
N VAL A 473 -1.13 -11.35 -24.00
CA VAL A 473 -0.43 -10.59 -22.96
C VAL A 473 -0.84 -11.14 -21.60
N ILE A 474 -0.27 -10.61 -20.52
CA ILE A 474 -0.79 -10.87 -19.18
C ILE A 474 -1.38 -9.61 -18.56
N GLN A 475 -2.42 -9.79 -17.75
CA GLN A 475 -2.88 -8.78 -16.80
C GLN A 475 -2.03 -8.81 -15.52
N ARG A 476 -1.84 -7.65 -14.89
CA ARG A 476 -1.15 -7.49 -13.60
C ARG A 476 -2.16 -7.33 -12.47
N VAL A 477 -2.01 -8.15 -11.45
CA VAL A 477 -2.57 -7.91 -10.11
C VAL A 477 -1.48 -7.46 -9.16
N HIS A 478 -0.29 -8.06 -9.24
CA HIS A 478 0.87 -7.52 -8.55
C HIS A 478 1.26 -6.21 -9.24
N VAL A 479 0.94 -5.09 -8.62
CA VAL A 479 1.37 -3.75 -9.05
C VAL A 479 2.18 -3.11 -7.94
N THR A 480 2.88 -2.02 -8.27
CA THR A 480 3.63 -1.23 -7.30
C THR A 480 3.19 0.23 -7.44
N GLY A 481 3.07 0.95 -6.33
CA GLY A 481 2.46 2.28 -6.33
C GLY A 481 3.10 3.27 -7.32
N GLY A 482 4.42 3.24 -7.48
CA GLY A 482 5.17 4.12 -8.37
C GLY A 482 5.38 3.64 -9.81
N THR A 483 4.73 2.56 -10.25
CA THR A 483 4.88 2.07 -11.63
C THR A 483 3.55 1.82 -12.31
N THR A 484 2.56 2.69 -12.09
CA THR A 484 1.19 2.46 -12.60
C THR A 484 0.59 3.69 -13.27
N GLY A 485 -0.17 3.47 -14.34
CA GLY A 485 -0.93 4.51 -15.02
C GLY A 485 -2.34 4.10 -15.40
N ILE A 486 -3.19 5.11 -15.66
CA ILE A 486 -4.56 4.96 -16.13
C ILE A 486 -4.86 5.98 -17.23
N LEU A 487 -5.63 5.59 -18.25
CA LEU A 487 -6.19 6.51 -19.24
C LEU A 487 -7.34 7.31 -18.62
N VAL A 488 -7.45 8.60 -18.93
CA VAL A 488 -8.43 9.52 -18.33
C VAL A 488 -9.86 9.13 -18.68
N ASP A 489 -10.11 8.67 -19.91
CA ASP A 489 -11.43 8.18 -20.32
C ASP A 489 -11.86 6.93 -19.53
N ARG A 490 -10.92 6.01 -19.27
CA ARG A 490 -11.12 4.83 -18.43
C ARG A 490 -11.26 5.20 -16.96
N LEU A 491 -10.52 6.20 -16.48
CA LEU A 491 -10.66 6.76 -15.14
C LEU A 491 -12.08 7.34 -14.92
N ARG A 492 -12.61 8.10 -15.88
CA ARG A 492 -13.96 8.69 -15.82
C ARG A 492 -15.07 7.64 -15.95
N LYS A 493 -14.84 6.60 -16.77
CA LYS A 493 -15.77 5.47 -16.96
C LYS A 493 -15.85 4.54 -15.75
N TYR A 494 -14.70 4.08 -15.26
CA TYR A 494 -14.60 3.07 -14.20
C TYR A 494 -14.41 3.65 -12.81
N ARG A 495 -14.16 4.95 -12.68
CA ARG A 495 -14.08 5.70 -11.41
C ARG A 495 -13.35 4.95 -10.26
N PRO A 496 -12.22 4.25 -10.52
CA PRO A 496 -11.52 3.53 -9.48
C PRO A 496 -10.93 4.51 -8.45
N PHE A 497 -10.83 4.06 -7.22
CA PHE A 497 -10.23 4.85 -6.15
C PHE A 497 -9.66 3.93 -5.06
N THR A 498 -8.71 4.47 -4.30
CA THR A 498 -8.26 3.85 -3.06
C THR A 498 -8.96 4.51 -1.88
N PRO A 499 -9.66 3.75 -1.02
CA PRO A 499 -10.34 4.36 0.11
C PRO A 499 -9.38 5.08 1.06
N GLY A 500 -9.80 6.22 1.61
CA GLY A 500 -8.99 7.09 2.47
C GLY A 500 -8.65 6.51 3.85
N PHE A 501 -9.14 5.31 4.18
CA PHE A 501 -8.73 4.55 5.38
C PHE A 501 -7.56 3.58 5.11
N VAL A 502 -7.14 3.43 3.85
CA VAL A 502 -6.03 2.53 3.49
C VAL A 502 -4.71 3.26 3.72
N GLY A 503 -4.00 2.87 4.79
CA GLY A 503 -2.70 3.43 5.14
C GLY A 503 -1.48 2.75 4.54
N ARG A 504 -1.66 1.70 3.73
CA ARG A 504 -0.56 0.96 3.09
C ARG A 504 -1.06 0.09 1.95
N ALA A 505 -0.23 -0.11 0.92
CA ALA A 505 -0.57 -0.90 -0.27
C ALA A 505 -1.79 -0.33 -1.02
N GLU A 506 -1.76 0.99 -1.16
CA GLU A 506 -2.81 1.78 -1.78
C GLU A 506 -3.09 1.40 -3.24
N ASP A 507 -2.07 0.94 -3.94
CA ASP A 507 -2.10 0.44 -5.31
C ASP A 507 -2.92 -0.86 -5.44
N GLN A 508 -2.79 -1.75 -4.46
CA GLN A 508 -3.57 -2.98 -4.41
C GLN A 508 -5.03 -2.71 -4.03
N ALA A 509 -5.26 -1.82 -3.09
CA ALA A 509 -6.60 -1.39 -2.73
C ALA A 509 -7.30 -0.66 -3.88
N TYR A 510 -6.55 0.10 -4.69
CA TYR A 510 -7.07 0.67 -5.95
C TYR A 510 -7.57 -0.43 -6.89
N LEU A 511 -6.81 -1.53 -7.03
CA LEU A 511 -7.23 -2.68 -7.82
C LEU A 511 -8.52 -3.33 -7.29
N LEU A 512 -8.63 -3.47 -5.96
CA LEU A 512 -9.81 -4.03 -5.32
C LEU A 512 -11.08 -3.23 -5.63
N SER A 513 -10.97 -1.89 -5.70
CA SER A 513 -12.13 -1.03 -6.01
C SER A 513 -12.78 -1.36 -7.35
N MET A 514 -12.06 -1.96 -8.29
CA MET A 514 -12.59 -2.31 -9.62
C MET A 514 -13.27 -3.67 -9.67
N LEU A 515 -13.19 -4.47 -8.62
CA LEU A 515 -13.79 -5.80 -8.55
C LEU A 515 -15.24 -5.63 -8.07
N GLY A 516 -16.20 -6.29 -8.72
CA GLY A 516 -17.61 -6.29 -8.29
C GLY A 516 -18.45 -5.05 -8.65
N GLN A 517 -17.90 -4.05 -9.33
CA GLN A 517 -18.62 -2.79 -9.60
C GLN A 517 -19.17 -2.60 -11.02
N TYR A 518 -18.93 -3.54 -11.95
CA TYR A 518 -19.27 -3.36 -13.36
C TYR A 518 -19.89 -4.61 -13.97
N ASP A 519 -21.17 -4.53 -14.35
CA ASP A 519 -21.83 -5.49 -15.22
C ASP A 519 -21.22 -5.37 -16.63
N GLY A 520 -20.39 -6.34 -17.01
CA GLY A 520 -19.82 -6.43 -18.35
C GLY A 520 -18.31 -6.66 -18.35
N LYS A 521 -17.53 -5.59 -18.51
CA LYS A 521 -16.11 -5.63 -18.88
C LYS A 521 -15.21 -5.03 -17.79
N PRO A 522 -14.60 -5.84 -16.90
CA PRO A 522 -13.77 -5.35 -15.82
C PRO A 522 -12.51 -4.62 -16.30
N LEU A 523 -12.12 -3.55 -15.60
CA LEU A 523 -10.87 -2.84 -15.80
C LEU A 523 -9.70 -3.65 -15.23
N ARG A 524 -8.61 -3.78 -16.01
CA ARG A 524 -7.42 -4.57 -15.69
C ARG A 524 -6.15 -3.82 -16.09
N SER A 525 -5.06 -4.15 -15.42
CA SER A 525 -3.75 -3.57 -15.69
C SER A 525 -3.00 -4.39 -16.73
N LEU A 526 -2.66 -3.77 -17.85
CA LEU A 526 -1.70 -4.32 -18.81
C LEU A 526 -0.34 -4.47 -18.14
N HIS A 527 0.29 -5.65 -18.27
CA HIS A 527 1.72 -5.78 -18.10
C HIS A 527 2.42 -5.26 -19.36
N LYS A 528 3.14 -4.14 -19.26
CA LYS A 528 4.04 -3.72 -20.33
C LYS A 528 5.43 -4.26 -20.05
N ASP A 529 5.79 -5.33 -20.74
CA ASP A 529 7.14 -5.87 -20.69
C ASP A 529 8.16 -4.79 -21.08
N GLY A 530 9.24 -4.71 -20.31
CA GLY A 530 10.28 -3.71 -20.49
C GLY A 530 9.96 -2.30 -19.93
N LEU A 531 8.73 -1.98 -19.52
CA LEU A 531 8.49 -0.77 -18.73
C LEU A 531 8.98 -1.01 -17.29
N VAL A 532 10.28 -0.86 -17.08
CA VAL A 532 10.95 -1.14 -15.80
C VAL A 532 11.52 0.13 -15.20
N MET A 533 11.27 0.35 -13.90
CA MET A 533 11.93 1.38 -13.12
C MET A 533 12.92 0.74 -12.13
N ARG A 534 14.01 1.45 -11.85
CA ARG A 534 15.00 1.02 -10.88
C ARG A 534 14.69 1.67 -9.53
N HIS A 535 14.68 0.87 -8.46
CA HIS A 535 14.45 1.32 -7.09
C HIS A 535 15.78 1.64 -6.41
N ASP A 536 15.98 2.91 -6.07
CA ASP A 536 17.24 3.45 -5.54
C ASP A 536 17.16 3.74 -4.02
N LYS A 537 16.27 3.07 -3.29
CA LYS A 537 15.92 3.38 -1.88
C LYS A 537 17.11 3.49 -0.93
N GLU A 538 18.13 2.66 -1.11
CA GLU A 538 19.29 2.61 -0.22
C GLU A 538 20.24 3.81 -0.38
N ALA A 539 20.08 4.62 -1.43
CA ALA A 539 20.99 5.72 -1.73
C ALA A 539 20.76 6.97 -0.88
N PHE A 540 19.58 7.15 -0.26
CA PHE A 540 19.22 8.39 0.45
C PHE A 540 18.46 8.22 1.77
N ALA A 541 17.90 7.04 2.08
CA ALA A 541 16.89 6.91 3.14
C ALA A 541 17.21 5.93 4.29
N LYS A 542 18.45 5.46 4.50
CA LYS A 542 18.72 4.45 5.56
C LYS A 542 18.23 4.86 6.95
N GLU A 543 18.52 6.10 7.37
CA GLU A 543 18.10 6.66 8.66
C GLU A 543 16.56 6.79 8.74
N ALA A 544 15.92 7.34 7.71
CA ALA A 544 14.46 7.49 7.63
C ALA A 544 13.73 6.12 7.59
N MET A 545 14.29 5.13 6.90
CA MET A 545 13.76 3.77 6.83
C MET A 545 13.81 3.07 8.18
N GLN A 546 14.89 3.26 8.94
CA GLN A 546 15.01 2.73 10.30
C GLN A 546 13.96 3.37 11.21
N ALA A 547 13.81 4.69 11.17
CA ALA A 547 12.81 5.41 11.95
C ALA A 547 11.36 4.99 11.60
N ALA A 548 11.07 4.63 10.35
CA ALA A 548 9.74 4.21 9.89
C ALA A 548 9.48 2.70 10.04
N ALA A 549 10.47 1.88 10.38
CA ALA A 549 10.39 0.41 10.32
C ALA A 549 9.25 -0.17 11.19
N THR A 550 9.13 0.31 12.43
CA THR A 550 8.06 -0.10 13.35
C THR A 550 6.69 0.28 12.80
N GLY A 551 6.53 1.50 12.29
CA GLY A 551 5.30 2.00 11.67
C GLY A 551 4.87 1.17 10.47
N LYS A 552 5.83 0.79 9.61
CA LYS A 552 5.64 -0.09 8.47
C LYS A 552 5.18 -1.50 8.89
N LYS A 553 5.83 -2.09 9.89
CA LYS A 553 5.47 -3.42 10.42
C LYS A 553 4.04 -3.43 10.99
N VAL A 554 3.69 -2.40 11.76
CA VAL A 554 2.30 -2.23 12.27
C VAL A 554 1.30 -2.03 11.12
N GLY A 555 1.68 -1.27 10.09
CA GLY A 555 0.88 -1.08 8.88
C GLY A 555 0.56 -2.39 8.15
N ASP A 556 1.49 -3.34 8.10
CA ASP A 556 1.26 -4.66 7.49
C ASP A 556 0.27 -5.53 8.28
N TYR A 557 0.17 -5.37 9.61
CA TYR A 557 -0.89 -6.01 10.39
C TYR A 557 -2.27 -5.39 10.09
N ILE A 558 -2.32 -4.05 10.09
CA ILE A 558 -3.53 -3.28 9.82
C ILE A 558 -4.05 -3.57 8.42
N ARG A 559 -3.15 -3.70 7.44
CA ARG A 559 -3.50 -4.04 6.06
C ARG A 559 -4.36 -5.29 5.95
N MET A 560 -4.10 -6.33 6.74
CA MET A 560 -4.90 -7.55 6.73
C MET A 560 -6.32 -7.33 7.27
N LEU A 561 -6.46 -6.58 8.38
CA LEU A 561 -7.78 -6.20 8.90
C LEU A 561 -8.56 -5.38 7.86
N VAL A 562 -7.88 -4.40 7.27
CA VAL A 562 -8.48 -3.49 6.29
C VAL A 562 -8.87 -4.24 5.02
N PHE A 563 -8.01 -5.08 4.45
CA PHE A 563 -8.27 -5.76 3.17
C PHE A 563 -9.34 -6.83 3.32
N SER A 564 -9.36 -7.58 4.43
CA SER A 564 -10.45 -8.51 4.73
C SER A 564 -11.80 -7.80 4.84
N ALA A 565 -11.87 -6.69 5.57
CA ALA A 565 -13.12 -5.93 5.71
C ALA A 565 -13.51 -5.23 4.40
N TYR A 566 -12.53 -4.71 3.66
CA TYR A 566 -12.75 -4.01 2.40
C TYR A 566 -13.28 -4.94 1.31
N ALA A 567 -12.74 -6.17 1.21
CA ALA A 567 -13.26 -7.17 0.28
C ALA A 567 -14.76 -7.46 0.51
N GLY A 568 -15.20 -7.52 1.78
CA GLY A 568 -16.62 -7.68 2.14
C GLY A 568 -17.47 -6.42 1.97
N ALA A 569 -16.84 -5.24 1.89
CA ALA A 569 -17.53 -4.00 1.51
C ALA A 569 -17.77 -3.93 0.00
N ILE A 570 -16.86 -4.52 -0.80
CA ILE A 570 -16.94 -4.54 -2.25
C ILE A 570 -17.96 -5.56 -2.76
N HIS A 571 -17.95 -6.78 -2.21
CA HIS A 571 -18.75 -7.88 -2.71
C HIS A 571 -19.12 -8.85 -1.58
N ASP A 572 -20.34 -9.41 -1.65
CA ASP A 572 -20.83 -10.33 -0.62
C ASP A 572 -20.04 -11.66 -0.62
N GLU A 573 -19.61 -12.13 -1.79
CA GLU A 573 -18.70 -13.26 -1.91
C GLU A 573 -17.22 -12.82 -1.83
N VAL A 574 -16.68 -12.71 -0.62
CA VAL A 574 -15.26 -12.36 -0.40
C VAL A 574 -14.30 -13.31 -1.13
N GLU A 575 -14.67 -14.59 -1.26
CA GLU A 575 -13.86 -15.60 -1.97
C GLU A 575 -13.73 -15.33 -3.47
N TYR A 576 -14.71 -14.68 -4.08
CA TYR A 576 -14.61 -14.21 -5.45
C TYR A 576 -13.51 -13.15 -5.56
N ILE A 577 -13.55 -12.13 -4.69
CA ILE A 577 -12.55 -11.05 -4.65
C ILE A 577 -11.16 -11.63 -4.42
N LYS A 578 -11.01 -12.47 -3.40
CA LYS A 578 -9.76 -13.14 -3.07
C LYS A 578 -9.20 -13.92 -4.25
N ARG A 579 -10.01 -14.75 -4.91
CA ARG A 579 -9.59 -15.54 -6.08
C ARG A 579 -9.10 -14.67 -7.22
N GLU A 580 -9.70 -13.51 -7.48
CA GLU A 580 -9.23 -12.60 -8.55
C GLU A 580 -7.81 -12.09 -8.25
N VAL A 581 -7.52 -11.80 -6.98
CA VAL A 581 -6.28 -11.11 -6.59
C VAL A 581 -5.21 -11.98 -5.91
N ASP A 582 -5.48 -13.26 -5.72
CA ASP A 582 -4.50 -14.24 -5.24
C ASP A 582 -3.36 -14.45 -6.26
N PRO A 583 -2.13 -14.71 -5.79
CA PRO A 583 -1.75 -14.88 -4.39
C PRO A 583 -1.17 -13.61 -3.73
N PHE A 584 -0.77 -12.60 -4.52
CA PHE A 584 -0.07 -11.40 -4.04
C PHE A 584 -0.91 -10.53 -3.08
N THR A 585 -1.99 -9.95 -3.58
CA THR A 585 -2.88 -9.11 -2.76
C THR A 585 -3.78 -10.00 -1.90
N GLY A 586 -4.22 -11.11 -2.48
CA GLY A 586 -5.20 -11.99 -1.87
C GLY A 586 -4.74 -12.63 -0.56
N CYS A 587 -3.44 -12.83 -0.34
CA CYS A 587 -2.96 -13.29 0.97
C CYS A 587 -3.34 -12.36 2.14
N PHE A 588 -3.52 -11.05 1.90
CA PHE A 588 -3.96 -10.11 2.93
C PHE A 588 -5.48 -10.09 3.13
N ILE A 589 -6.24 -10.82 2.30
CA ILE A 589 -7.68 -11.06 2.48
C ILE A 589 -7.82 -12.41 3.16
N SER A 590 -7.88 -12.39 4.49
CA SER A 590 -8.01 -13.57 5.33
C SER A 590 -9.44 -13.82 5.78
N ARG A 591 -9.75 -15.09 6.03
CA ARG A 591 -10.96 -15.57 6.73
C ARG A 591 -10.81 -15.54 8.25
N LEU A 592 -9.60 -15.36 8.75
CA LEU A 592 -9.24 -15.26 10.18
C LEU A 592 -8.43 -13.98 10.48
N PRO A 593 -8.86 -12.79 10.01
CA PRO A 593 -8.07 -11.57 10.15
C PRO A 593 -7.75 -11.23 11.60
N MET A 594 -8.69 -11.41 12.54
CA MET A 594 -8.44 -11.12 13.95
C MET A 594 -7.41 -12.09 14.53
N THR A 595 -7.54 -13.38 14.24
CA THR A 595 -6.65 -14.41 14.75
C THR A 595 -5.24 -14.23 14.26
N ILE A 596 -5.06 -14.07 12.95
CA ILE A 596 -3.73 -13.95 12.36
C ILE A 596 -3.05 -12.66 12.82
N VAL A 597 -3.75 -11.53 12.82
CA VAL A 597 -3.15 -10.23 13.17
C VAL A 597 -2.65 -10.22 14.61
N HIS A 598 -3.47 -10.66 15.57
CA HIS A 598 -3.06 -10.64 16.98
C HIS A 598 -1.97 -11.66 17.28
N LEU A 599 -2.02 -12.86 16.67
CA LEU A 599 -0.94 -13.85 16.84
C LEU A 599 0.37 -13.38 16.23
N ARG A 600 0.35 -12.86 14.99
CA ARG A 600 1.56 -12.32 14.34
C ARG A 600 2.16 -11.18 15.15
N PHE A 601 1.34 -10.22 15.57
CA PHE A 601 1.78 -9.11 16.40
C PHE A 601 2.45 -9.60 17.70
N ALA A 602 1.79 -10.48 18.46
CA ALA A 602 2.33 -10.96 19.73
C ALA A 602 3.62 -11.81 19.55
N MET A 603 3.69 -12.61 18.48
CA MET A 603 4.88 -13.40 18.15
C MET A 603 6.04 -12.51 17.70
N ASP A 604 5.77 -11.45 16.95
CA ASP A 604 6.80 -10.51 16.51
C ASP A 604 7.37 -9.68 17.66
N VAL A 605 6.52 -9.27 18.61
CA VAL A 605 6.96 -8.65 19.88
C VAL A 605 7.82 -9.63 20.68
N ALA A 606 7.36 -10.87 20.86
CA ALA A 606 8.11 -11.88 21.61
C ALA A 606 9.43 -12.28 20.92
N SER A 607 9.46 -12.33 19.59
CA SER A 607 10.68 -12.59 18.82
C SER A 607 11.70 -11.46 18.99
N SER A 608 11.23 -10.21 19.06
CA SER A 608 12.10 -9.05 19.26
C SER A 608 12.73 -9.05 20.66
N PHE A 609 11.95 -9.39 21.70
CA PHE A 609 12.48 -9.60 23.05
C PHE A 609 13.46 -10.78 23.10
N HIS A 610 13.15 -11.90 22.44
CA HIS A 610 14.05 -13.05 22.38
C HIS A 610 15.40 -12.71 21.74
N ALA A 611 15.41 -11.82 20.74
CA ALA A 611 16.60 -11.34 20.06
C ALA A 611 17.38 -10.26 20.85
N GLY A 612 16.97 -9.91 22.08
CA GLY A 612 17.61 -8.87 22.89
C GLY A 612 17.31 -7.44 22.43
N LYS A 613 16.31 -7.24 21.56
CA LYS A 613 15.94 -5.93 20.99
C LYS A 613 14.84 -5.26 21.80
N GLU A 614 15.08 -5.06 23.08
CA GLU A 614 14.04 -4.68 24.05
C GLU A 614 13.36 -3.34 23.75
N ARG A 615 14.12 -2.34 23.30
CA ARG A 615 13.58 -1.03 22.92
C ARG A 615 12.68 -1.13 21.70
N GLU A 616 13.17 -1.75 20.62
CA GLU A 616 12.38 -1.99 19.40
C GLU A 616 11.11 -2.80 19.71
N ALA A 617 11.21 -3.81 20.59
CA ALA A 617 10.07 -4.63 21.00
C ALA A 617 9.02 -3.81 21.76
N THR A 618 9.45 -2.93 22.66
CA THR A 618 8.57 -2.05 23.44
C THR A 618 7.89 -1.03 22.54
N GLU A 619 8.62 -0.39 21.63
CA GLU A 619 8.07 0.54 20.64
C GLU A 619 7.05 -0.14 19.73
N LEU A 620 7.36 -1.35 19.25
CA LEU A 620 6.43 -2.17 18.47
C LEU A 620 5.16 -2.49 19.26
N ALA A 621 5.31 -2.89 20.53
CA ALA A 621 4.18 -3.20 21.38
C ALA A 621 3.27 -1.98 21.58
N GLU A 622 3.82 -0.84 21.97
CA GLU A 622 3.08 0.39 22.23
C GLU A 622 2.35 0.90 20.98
N MET A 623 3.07 1.03 19.87
CA MET A 623 2.50 1.50 18.60
C MET A 623 1.46 0.52 18.06
N GLY A 624 1.75 -0.78 18.10
CA GLY A 624 0.87 -1.82 17.62
C GLY A 624 -0.42 -1.91 18.42
N ILE A 625 -0.35 -1.90 19.75
CA ILE A 625 -1.52 -1.89 20.65
C ILE A 625 -2.44 -0.71 20.32
N LYS A 626 -1.90 0.51 20.19
CA LYS A 626 -2.72 1.69 19.89
C LYS A 626 -3.41 1.56 18.53
N ARG A 627 -2.62 1.34 17.46
CA ARG A 627 -3.12 1.43 16.09
C ARG A 627 -3.96 0.21 15.65
N ILE A 628 -3.56 -1.01 16.05
CA ILE A 628 -4.35 -2.22 15.76
C ILE A 628 -5.69 -2.13 16.48
N TRP A 629 -5.70 -1.67 17.74
CA TRP A 629 -6.95 -1.57 18.51
C TRP A 629 -7.95 -0.59 17.88
N GLU A 630 -7.48 0.59 17.48
CA GLU A 630 -8.30 1.57 16.76
C GLU A 630 -8.88 0.97 15.47
N MET A 631 -8.07 0.25 14.69
CA MET A 631 -8.54 -0.39 13.46
C MET A 631 -9.55 -1.52 13.72
N VAL A 632 -9.37 -2.31 14.78
CA VAL A 632 -10.34 -3.35 15.17
C VAL A 632 -11.69 -2.74 15.52
N LYS A 633 -11.71 -1.62 16.27
CA LYS A 633 -12.96 -0.89 16.57
C LYS A 633 -13.64 -0.38 15.30
N ASN A 634 -12.87 0.21 14.38
CA ASN A 634 -13.39 0.76 13.14
C ASN A 634 -13.91 -0.32 12.18
N SER A 635 -13.23 -1.47 12.10
CA SER A 635 -13.61 -2.58 11.21
C SER A 635 -14.81 -3.38 11.71
N THR A 636 -15.08 -3.37 13.02
CA THR A 636 -16.21 -4.09 13.64
C THR A 636 -17.44 -3.23 13.92
N SER A 637 -17.36 -1.91 13.71
CA SER A 637 -18.48 -1.00 13.92
C SER A 637 -19.62 -1.25 12.92
N ARG A 638 -20.86 -1.33 13.43
CA ARG A 638 -22.08 -1.48 12.61
C ARG A 638 -22.49 -0.20 11.86
N THR A 639 -22.07 0.96 12.36
CA THR A 639 -22.36 2.28 11.79
C THR A 639 -21.08 3.08 11.67
N GLY A 640 -20.81 3.66 10.50
CA GLY A 640 -19.55 4.36 10.22
C GLY A 640 -18.34 3.42 10.10
N GLY A 641 -18.59 2.13 9.89
CA GLY A 641 -17.54 1.13 9.64
C GLY A 641 -16.95 1.23 8.24
N ILE A 642 -16.04 0.31 7.91
CA ILE A 642 -15.33 0.29 6.61
C ILE A 642 -16.30 0.31 5.41
N LYS A 643 -17.41 -0.45 5.47
CA LYS A 643 -18.41 -0.49 4.39
C LYS A 643 -19.10 0.86 4.17
N ASP A 644 -19.60 1.49 5.23
CA ASP A 644 -20.27 2.80 5.14
C ASP A 644 -19.32 3.88 4.61
N ARG A 645 -18.07 3.87 5.08
CA ARG A 645 -17.04 4.81 4.63
C ARG A 645 -16.71 4.59 3.15
N PHE A 646 -16.49 3.35 2.74
CA PHE A 646 -16.26 3.01 1.33
C PHE A 646 -17.42 3.48 0.44
N GLU A 647 -18.66 3.23 0.84
CA GLU A 647 -19.85 3.64 0.09
C GLU A 647 -19.99 5.16 -0.01
N ARG A 648 -19.66 5.89 1.06
CA ARG A 648 -19.66 7.35 1.06
C ARG A 648 -18.58 7.92 0.14
N GLU A 649 -17.36 7.41 0.24
CA GLU A 649 -16.26 7.83 -0.63
C GLU A 649 -16.56 7.50 -2.11
N ARG A 650 -17.18 6.34 -2.38
CA ARG A 650 -17.65 5.96 -3.72
C ARG A 650 -18.64 6.96 -4.29
N ARG A 651 -19.66 7.36 -3.52
CA ARG A 651 -20.62 8.39 -3.94
C ARG A 651 -19.94 9.73 -4.21
N GLY A 652 -18.99 10.11 -3.37
CA GLY A 652 -18.21 11.33 -3.57
C GLY A 652 -17.38 11.29 -4.86
N TRP A 653 -16.71 10.18 -5.17
CA TRP A 653 -15.94 10.04 -6.40
C TRP A 653 -16.84 10.03 -7.64
N ASN A 654 -18.02 9.41 -7.56
CA ASN A 654 -19.01 9.49 -8.62
C ASN A 654 -19.42 10.94 -8.90
N LEU A 655 -19.78 11.69 -7.85
CA LEU A 655 -20.12 13.11 -7.97
C LEU A 655 -18.96 13.93 -8.55
N TYR A 656 -17.71 13.67 -8.13
CA TYR A 656 -16.52 14.33 -8.68
C TYR A 656 -16.43 14.16 -10.20
N TYR A 657 -16.53 12.92 -10.72
CA TYR A 657 -16.44 12.69 -12.15
C TYR A 657 -17.66 13.22 -12.91
N ASP A 658 -18.87 13.13 -12.34
CA ASP A 658 -20.09 13.71 -12.93
C ASP A 658 -19.97 15.23 -13.10
N ILE A 659 -19.37 15.92 -12.12
CA ILE A 659 -19.07 17.35 -12.20
C ILE A 659 -18.14 17.64 -13.37
N LEU A 660 -17.04 16.90 -13.49
CA LEU A 660 -16.08 17.09 -14.58
C LEU A 660 -16.73 16.89 -15.95
N ASP A 661 -17.55 15.84 -16.10
CA ASP A 661 -18.27 15.54 -17.34
C ASP A 661 -19.20 16.69 -17.74
N ARG A 662 -19.96 17.25 -16.79
CA ARG A 662 -20.89 18.35 -17.06
C ARG A 662 -20.19 19.68 -17.31
N VAL A 663 -19.09 19.95 -16.60
CA VAL A 663 -18.31 21.18 -16.82
C VAL A 663 -17.62 21.14 -18.18
N GLU A 664 -17.09 20.00 -18.61
CA GLU A 664 -16.52 19.84 -19.95
C GLU A 664 -17.54 20.11 -21.06
N GLN A 665 -18.77 19.61 -20.92
CA GLN A 665 -19.88 19.93 -21.84
C GLN A 665 -20.20 21.43 -21.87
N GLY A 666 -20.22 22.08 -20.70
CA GLY A 666 -20.40 23.52 -20.57
C GLY A 666 -19.30 24.32 -21.26
N LEU A 667 -18.04 23.92 -21.09
CA LEU A 667 -16.89 24.52 -21.78
C LEU A 667 -17.00 24.38 -23.29
N GLY A 668 -17.44 23.22 -23.79
CA GLY A 668 -17.69 23.00 -25.22
C GLY A 668 -18.78 23.91 -25.79
N SER A 669 -19.72 24.36 -24.96
CA SER A 669 -20.81 25.27 -25.33
C SER A 669 -20.53 26.73 -24.97
N SER A 670 -19.31 27.06 -24.52
CA SER A 670 -18.93 28.39 -24.03
C SER A 670 -19.82 28.93 -22.90
N ASP A 671 -20.31 28.04 -22.02
CA ASP A 671 -21.10 28.42 -20.86
C ASP A 671 -20.28 29.30 -19.89
N GLY A 672 -20.82 30.46 -19.52
CA GLY A 672 -20.10 31.45 -18.70
C GLY A 672 -19.75 30.95 -17.31
N PHE A 673 -20.57 30.07 -16.72
CA PHE A 673 -20.27 29.47 -15.43
C PHE A 673 -19.10 28.49 -15.53
N ALA A 674 -19.12 27.59 -16.52
CA ALA A 674 -18.02 26.67 -16.78
C ALA A 674 -16.70 27.39 -17.09
N LEU A 675 -16.73 28.48 -17.87
CA LEU A 675 -15.55 29.32 -18.13
C LEU A 675 -15.00 29.95 -16.84
N ASN A 676 -15.85 30.47 -15.96
CA ASN A 676 -15.43 31.00 -14.68
C ASN A 676 -14.76 29.95 -13.78
N LEU A 677 -15.30 28.72 -13.75
CA LEU A 677 -14.69 27.61 -13.02
C LEU A 677 -13.30 27.27 -13.58
N LYS A 678 -13.14 27.29 -14.91
CA LYS A 678 -11.86 27.08 -15.58
C LYS A 678 -10.82 28.13 -15.21
N GLU A 679 -11.20 29.39 -15.21
CA GLU A 679 -10.29 30.49 -14.79
C GLU A 679 -9.82 30.31 -13.34
N LYS A 680 -10.74 29.97 -12.43
CA LYS A 680 -10.41 29.69 -11.02
C LYS A 680 -9.47 28.50 -10.88
N ALA A 681 -9.73 27.40 -11.59
CA ALA A 681 -8.88 26.23 -11.60
C ALA A 681 -7.46 26.58 -12.08
N GLN A 682 -7.35 27.29 -13.20
CA GLN A 682 -6.07 27.74 -13.74
C GLN A 682 -5.30 28.65 -12.77
N HIS A 683 -5.99 29.54 -12.05
CA HIS A 683 -5.37 30.37 -11.03
C HIS A 683 -4.76 29.54 -9.89
N ILE A 684 -5.51 28.57 -9.35
CA ILE A 684 -5.03 27.69 -8.27
C ILE A 684 -3.84 26.85 -8.77
N VAL A 685 -3.94 26.25 -9.96
CA VAL A 685 -2.84 25.44 -10.53
C VAL A 685 -1.58 26.28 -10.75
N ARG A 686 -1.70 27.49 -11.29
CA ARG A 686 -0.55 28.39 -11.51
C ARG A 686 0.12 28.80 -10.20
N ALA A 687 -0.64 29.00 -9.12
CA ALA A 687 -0.08 29.29 -7.80
C ALA A 687 0.78 28.13 -7.25
N GLY A 688 0.42 26.89 -7.60
CA GLY A 688 1.15 25.67 -7.27
C GLY A 688 2.40 25.41 -8.13
N GLU A 689 2.65 26.17 -9.20
CA GLU A 689 3.81 25.94 -10.08
C GLU A 689 5.13 26.28 -9.36
N LEU A 690 6.08 25.33 -9.38
CA LEU A 690 7.40 25.41 -8.75
C LEU A 690 8.53 25.59 -9.77
N SER A 691 8.27 25.48 -11.08
CA SER A 691 9.29 25.42 -12.14
C SER A 691 9.76 26.78 -12.70
N ASN A 692 9.54 27.90 -12.00
CA ASN A 692 9.90 29.26 -12.45
C ASN A 692 11.25 29.77 -11.90
N PHE A 693 12.22 28.89 -11.65
CA PHE A 693 13.53 29.23 -11.07
C PHE A 693 14.69 29.08 -12.06
#